data_AF-A0A8S2R4U6-F1
#
_entry.id   AF-A0A8S2R4U6-F1
#
_cell.length_a   1.000
_cell.length_b   1.000
_cell.length_c   1.000
_cell.angle_alpha   90.00
_cell.angle_beta   90.00
_cell.angle_gamma   90.00
#
_symmetry.space_group_name_H-M   'P 1'
#
loop_
_entity.id
_entity.type
_entity.pdbx_description
1 polymer ?
#
loop_
_entity_poly.entity_id
_entity_poly.type
_entity_poly.pdbx_seq_one_letter_code
_entity_poly.pdbx_strand_id
1 'polypeptide(L)'
;MFYEAYIFLLLSHLEKYQLFDAYICLTNTQDENMKNHLSQLWIDSLKTSSENIDVATMHLDVIDIPFVVGVRLPCAAVEFENIRAIRKKFQDMQENDTEFASDDYDSRLDQMHTSKVYDDKILQLIFTDRHWFELYFHDQIAMHLGEVKIQLSTDFAYDLLTSNPTRTIKQHKRLFPVEHVELTEILRLFEISLQLVNEEEIRNVIRKQWIEIPPCKIQSSEYYTLILVNNEQFYQLPPKSTNLEEQEIFECQGDPMIETSLMNLIELILSPSVIQQAKIFNNLIRCLTALLSHKALDVLKDVCKTGFDAKFDSCLSIHFFITQLQERIKAEKSAADENTIHRALVKLELDFLKDWLADNGDSYAKIFTIIDNKLDLTSTLKKNHGVLPPNDEFEQLNRCLEMINSSKRKIERLMANRLHMHLMLNVQGNEIDQQLTDEYDYFVENFREIQSGRKTNVAQMISLIAWLKYYAQMYALALNNEGQEDVLPRIDQFLANTDTPFSSTVKLFIIKQMLQISKLTLEQLREFYVNRNILWIKPFFQRSRDQQTKSTRPTLIVPMPLFQCREQFKRIRKVLNNADRNNELRQLIQECNNTQKLSYAFLCWFIEYYSRFTQPNTDKDVDFVQTIKNDFVQDLIKSFTPLGHQFLIDLCSNFSEKSYFRLDSTMPSDDIHQRLLALNIVSVFISFKSYSKSTLLRVWVCVWV
;
A
#
# COMPACT_ATOMS: atom_id res chain seq x y z
N MET A 1 54.35 8.09 8.27
CA MET A 1 54.51 6.64 8.49
C MET A 1 54.56 6.20 9.95
N PHE A 2 55.55 6.52 10.79
CA PHE A 2 55.60 5.97 12.16
C PHE A 2 54.39 6.37 13.02
N TYR A 3 54.07 7.67 13.14
CA TYR A 3 52.91 8.13 13.91
C TYR A 3 51.56 7.73 13.31
N GLU A 4 51.48 7.50 12.00
CA GLU A 4 50.24 7.08 11.33
C GLU A 4 49.79 5.69 11.79
N ALA A 5 50.72 4.73 11.95
CA ALA A 5 50.38 3.38 12.41
C ALA A 5 49.89 3.35 13.86
N TYR A 6 50.46 4.18 14.73
CA TYR A 6 50.00 4.29 16.13
C TYR A 6 48.66 5.02 16.24
N ILE A 7 48.45 6.08 15.45
CA ILE A 7 47.15 6.76 15.38
C ILE A 7 46.10 5.79 14.83
N PHE A 8 46.41 5.07 13.76
CA PHE A 8 45.53 4.05 13.19
C PHE A 8 45.17 2.98 14.23
N LEU A 9 46.15 2.41 14.94
CA LEU A 9 45.91 1.46 16.02
C LEU A 9 45.00 2.04 17.11
N LEU A 10 45.27 3.27 17.55
CA LEU A 10 44.48 3.92 18.58
C LEU A 10 43.03 4.14 18.13
N LEU A 11 42.84 4.68 16.92
CA LEU A 11 41.50 4.92 16.35
C LEU A 11 40.75 3.59 16.19
N SER A 12 41.40 2.55 15.69
CA SER A 12 40.80 1.21 15.54
C SER A 12 40.44 0.59 16.89
N HIS A 13 41.28 0.78 17.91
CA HIS A 13 40.98 0.32 19.26
C HIS A 13 39.77 1.06 19.86
N LEU A 14 39.77 2.39 19.79
CA LEU A 14 38.67 3.21 20.30
C LEU A 14 37.34 2.88 19.58
N GLU A 15 37.38 2.64 18.28
CA GLU A 15 36.21 2.25 17.49
C GLU A 15 35.73 0.84 17.82
N LYS A 16 36.64 -0.14 17.95
CA LYS A 16 36.30 -1.53 18.32
C LYS A 16 35.52 -1.63 19.63
N TYR A 17 35.82 -0.73 20.58
CA TYR A 17 35.14 -0.66 21.87
C TYR A 17 34.09 0.47 21.97
N GLN A 18 33.74 1.09 20.84
CA GLN A 18 32.71 2.14 20.72
C GLN A 18 32.92 3.34 21.65
N LEU A 19 34.18 3.66 21.94
CA LEU A 19 34.53 4.74 22.85
C LEU A 19 34.29 6.11 22.22
N PHE A 20 34.29 6.25 20.90
CA PHE A 20 33.95 7.51 20.24
C PHE A 20 32.48 7.88 20.42
N ASP A 21 31.57 6.99 20.04
CA ASP A 21 30.12 7.23 20.13
C ASP A 21 29.66 7.41 21.59
N ALA A 22 30.17 6.58 22.51
CA ALA A 22 29.90 6.74 23.94
C ALA A 22 30.41 8.09 24.49
N TYR A 23 31.55 8.59 23.98
CA TYR A 23 32.05 9.92 24.36
C TYR A 23 31.15 11.04 23.85
N ILE A 24 30.63 10.92 22.62
CA ILE A 24 29.66 11.88 22.07
C ILE A 24 28.40 11.91 22.95
N CYS A 25 27.87 10.75 23.34
CA CYS A 25 26.72 10.65 24.25
C CYS A 25 27.02 11.32 25.62
N LEU A 26 28.19 11.03 26.20
CA LEU A 26 28.66 11.66 27.44
C LEU A 26 28.68 13.20 27.33
N THR A 27 29.21 13.75 26.23
CA THR A 27 29.30 15.20 26.05
C THR A 27 27.94 15.88 25.90
N ASN A 28 26.95 15.16 25.36
CA ASN A 28 25.59 15.64 25.15
C ASN A 28 24.67 15.43 26.36
N THR A 29 25.12 14.71 27.39
CA THR A 29 24.34 14.44 28.60
C THR A 29 24.27 15.69 29.48
N GLN A 30 23.04 16.15 29.79
CA GLN A 30 22.80 17.34 30.61
C GLN A 30 22.72 17.05 32.11
N ASP A 31 22.41 15.81 32.51
CA ASP A 31 22.40 15.39 33.91
C ASP A 31 23.84 15.20 34.41
N GLU A 32 24.28 16.07 35.33
CA GLU A 32 25.63 16.05 35.88
C GLU A 32 25.95 14.78 36.70
N ASN A 33 24.97 14.18 37.37
CA ASN A 33 25.19 12.91 38.08
C ASN A 33 25.41 11.78 37.10
N MET A 34 24.57 11.69 36.07
CA MET A 34 24.68 10.68 35.02
C MET A 34 25.98 10.84 34.23
N LYS A 35 26.34 12.08 33.89
CA LYS A 35 27.60 12.43 33.22
C LYS A 35 28.83 12.01 34.01
N ASN A 36 28.85 12.22 35.32
CA ASN A 36 29.95 11.77 36.17
C ASN A 36 30.11 10.24 36.16
N HIS A 37 29.01 9.50 36.23
CA HIS A 37 29.02 8.03 36.18
C HIS A 37 29.41 7.51 34.79
N LEU A 38 28.89 8.09 33.71
CA LEU A 38 29.25 7.75 32.34
C LEU A 38 30.73 8.07 32.06
N SER A 39 31.25 9.18 32.59
CA SER A 39 32.67 9.52 32.47
C SER A 39 33.55 8.50 33.18
N GLN A 40 33.15 8.04 34.37
CA GLN A 40 33.87 7.00 35.10
C GLN A 40 33.86 5.68 34.32
N LEU A 41 32.68 5.26 33.86
CA LEU A 41 32.53 4.05 33.05
C LEU A 41 33.38 4.12 31.78
N TRP A 42 33.38 5.25 31.06
CA TRP A 42 34.18 5.46 29.86
C TRP A 42 35.69 5.32 30.14
N ILE A 43 36.18 5.93 31.22
CA ILE A 43 37.59 5.85 31.63
C ILE A 43 37.97 4.41 32.00
N ASP A 44 37.12 3.71 32.73
CA ASP A 44 37.38 2.35 33.18
C ASP A 44 37.34 1.35 32.00
N SER A 45 36.42 1.53 31.05
CA SER A 45 36.39 0.80 29.79
C SER A 45 37.64 1.07 28.93
N LEU A 46 38.11 2.31 28.85
CA LEU A 46 39.34 2.64 28.14
C LEU A 46 40.55 1.96 28.79
N LYS A 47 40.69 2.02 30.11
CA LYS A 47 41.81 1.37 30.83
C LYS A 47 41.81 -0.13 30.62
N THR A 48 40.66 -0.77 30.86
CA THR A 48 40.51 -2.24 30.79
C THR A 48 40.72 -2.75 29.36
N SER A 49 40.22 -2.04 28.36
CA SER A 49 40.43 -2.40 26.95
C SER A 49 41.88 -2.16 26.53
N SER A 50 42.53 -1.10 27.02
CA SER A 50 43.92 -0.76 26.66
C SER A 50 44.94 -1.83 27.05
N GLU A 51 44.65 -2.62 28.09
CA GLU A 51 45.48 -3.76 28.50
C GLU A 51 45.51 -4.88 27.45
N ASN A 52 44.52 -4.92 26.55
CA ASN A 52 44.33 -5.95 25.53
C ASN A 52 44.49 -5.41 24.09
N ILE A 53 45.24 -4.33 23.90
CA ILE A 53 45.49 -3.76 22.56
C ILE A 53 46.22 -4.77 21.69
N ASP A 54 45.60 -5.12 20.56
CA ASP A 54 46.21 -6.00 19.56
C ASP A 54 47.17 -5.21 18.68
N VAL A 55 48.46 -5.27 19.02
CA VAL A 55 49.53 -4.57 18.30
C VAL A 55 49.69 -5.07 16.86
N ALA A 56 49.22 -6.29 16.52
CA ALA A 56 49.30 -6.83 15.17
C ALA A 56 48.48 -5.99 14.17
N THR A 57 47.49 -5.25 14.66
CA THR A 57 46.64 -4.32 13.92
C THR A 57 47.43 -3.20 13.23
N MET A 58 48.62 -2.84 13.73
CA MET A 58 49.49 -1.84 13.11
C MET A 58 50.02 -2.25 11.71
N HIS A 59 49.97 -3.54 11.39
CA HIS A 59 50.48 -4.09 10.13
C HIS A 59 49.37 -4.37 9.10
N LEU A 60 48.13 -4.04 9.43
CA LEU A 60 46.99 -4.22 8.52
C LEU A 60 46.80 -2.97 7.67
N ASP A 61 46.70 -3.14 6.36
CA ASP A 61 46.34 -2.05 5.43
C ASP A 61 44.85 -1.69 5.54
N VAL A 62 44.00 -2.62 5.99
CA VAL A 62 42.55 -2.47 6.16
C VAL A 62 42.10 -3.28 7.38
N ILE A 63 41.21 -2.71 8.19
CA ILE A 63 40.56 -3.39 9.32
C ILE A 63 39.05 -3.33 9.09
N ASP A 64 38.40 -4.49 9.09
CA ASP A 64 36.95 -4.59 9.10
C ASP A 64 36.45 -4.45 10.55
N ILE A 65 36.16 -3.22 10.96
CA ILE A 65 35.41 -2.96 12.19
C ILE A 65 33.94 -2.76 11.80
N PRO A 66 33.00 -3.58 12.33
CA PRO A 66 31.58 -3.36 12.08
C PRO A 66 31.17 -2.01 12.70
N PHE A 67 30.91 -1.04 11.82
CA PHE A 67 30.52 0.31 12.20
C PHE A 67 29.04 0.31 12.63
N VAL A 68 28.79 0.52 13.91
CA VAL A 68 27.45 0.67 14.50
C VAL A 68 27.38 2.06 15.09
N VAL A 69 26.63 2.96 14.44
CA VAL A 69 26.54 4.38 14.81
C VAL A 69 25.53 4.58 15.93
N GLY A 70 25.86 5.49 16.85
CA GLY A 70 24.89 6.02 17.82
C GLY A 70 24.78 5.20 19.09
N VAL A 71 25.82 4.43 19.40
CA VAL A 71 25.93 3.70 20.67
C VAL A 71 26.15 4.68 21.83
N ARG A 72 25.50 4.44 22.96
CA ARG A 72 25.46 5.35 24.11
C ARG A 72 26.41 4.92 25.23
N LEU A 73 26.63 3.62 25.40
CA LEU A 73 27.50 3.01 26.40
C LEU A 73 28.80 2.46 25.78
N PRO A 74 29.94 2.56 26.47
CA PRO A 74 31.18 1.97 26.01
C PRO A 74 31.11 0.44 26.05
N CYS A 75 31.81 -0.23 25.13
CA CYS A 75 31.87 -1.70 25.03
C CYS A 75 30.52 -2.40 24.75
N ALA A 76 29.51 -1.70 24.21
CA ALA A 76 28.20 -2.31 23.95
C ALA A 76 28.25 -3.51 22.98
N ALA A 77 29.14 -3.52 21.98
CA ALA A 77 29.35 -4.68 21.10
C ALA A 77 29.85 -5.90 21.88
N VAL A 78 30.77 -5.69 22.83
CA VAL A 78 31.29 -6.80 23.65
C VAL A 78 30.18 -7.39 24.51
N GLU A 79 29.31 -6.53 25.05
CA GLU A 79 28.15 -7.01 25.80
C GLU A 79 27.13 -7.73 24.89
N PHE A 80 26.93 -7.24 23.67
CA PHE A 80 26.06 -7.92 22.71
C PHE A 80 26.59 -9.29 22.29
N GLU A 81 27.90 -9.47 22.18
CA GLU A 81 28.52 -10.80 21.98
C GLU A 81 28.24 -11.74 23.16
N ASN A 82 28.24 -11.23 24.40
CA ASN A 82 27.83 -12.03 25.56
C ASN A 82 26.36 -12.48 25.43
N ILE A 83 25.47 -11.57 25.04
CA ILE A 83 24.06 -11.90 24.78
C ILE A 83 23.96 -12.96 23.68
N ARG A 84 24.76 -12.88 22.61
CA ARG A 84 24.79 -13.91 21.57
C ARG A 84 25.24 -15.27 22.10
N ALA A 85 26.25 -15.30 22.97
CA ALA A 85 26.68 -16.54 23.62
C ALA A 85 25.57 -17.14 24.49
N ILE A 86 24.78 -16.29 25.16
CA ILE A 86 23.61 -16.69 25.94
C ILE A 86 22.51 -17.27 25.04
N ARG A 87 22.17 -16.59 23.93
CA ARG A 87 21.20 -17.07 22.93
C ARG A 87 21.53 -18.49 22.47
N LYS A 88 22.79 -18.72 22.11
CA LYS A 88 23.25 -20.03 21.62
C LYS A 88 23.03 -21.12 22.66
N LYS A 89 23.35 -20.85 23.93
CA LYS A 89 23.08 -21.80 25.02
C LYS A 89 21.59 -22.10 25.15
N PHE A 90 20.71 -21.11 25.03
CA PHE A 90 19.27 -21.33 25.07
C PHE A 90 18.75 -22.17 23.89
N GLN A 91 19.27 -21.92 22.68
CA GLN A 91 18.94 -22.74 21.50
C GLN A 91 19.38 -24.20 21.69
N ASP A 92 20.63 -24.42 22.11
CA ASP A 92 21.17 -25.75 22.36
C ASP A 92 20.37 -26.52 23.43
N MET A 93 19.75 -25.82 24.40
CA MET A 93 18.92 -26.45 25.43
C MET A 93 17.49 -26.77 24.95
N GLN A 94 16.88 -25.89 24.14
CA GLN A 94 15.54 -26.14 23.57
C GLN A 94 15.51 -27.33 22.61
N GLU A 95 16.63 -27.62 21.92
CA GLU A 95 16.75 -28.81 21.07
C GLU A 95 16.84 -30.13 21.87
N ASN A 96 17.19 -30.06 23.16
CA ASN A 96 17.49 -31.24 23.98
C ASN A 96 16.40 -31.59 25.02
N ASP A 97 15.52 -30.66 25.42
CA ASP A 97 14.45 -30.91 26.40
C ASP A 97 13.07 -30.41 25.92
N THR A 98 12.09 -31.32 25.85
CA THR A 98 10.72 -31.03 25.37
C THR A 98 9.79 -30.36 26.40
N GLU A 99 10.21 -30.22 27.67
CA GLU A 99 9.45 -29.54 28.73
C GLU A 99 10.23 -28.35 29.29
N PHE A 100 10.29 -27.25 28.53
CA PHE A 100 10.89 -25.99 28.99
C PHE A 100 9.83 -25.08 29.62
N ALA A 101 9.85 -24.92 30.94
CA ALA A 101 8.95 -24.01 31.66
C ALA A 101 9.49 -22.57 31.70
N SER A 102 8.60 -21.57 31.58
CA SER A 102 8.90 -20.12 31.59
C SER A 102 9.73 -19.66 32.80
N ASP A 103 9.51 -20.25 33.97
CA ASP A 103 10.10 -19.78 35.23
C ASP A 103 11.59 -20.20 35.40
N ASP A 104 12.07 -21.18 34.63
CA ASP A 104 13.48 -21.60 34.63
C ASP A 104 14.38 -20.66 33.78
N TYR A 105 13.77 -19.83 32.92
CA TYR A 105 14.51 -18.89 32.06
C TYR A 105 15.12 -17.74 32.85
N ASP A 106 14.37 -17.11 33.74
CA ASP A 106 14.82 -15.92 34.47
C ASP A 106 15.97 -16.26 35.44
N SER A 107 15.85 -17.39 36.16
CA SER A 107 16.89 -17.92 37.06
C SER A 107 18.18 -18.23 36.31
N ARG A 108 18.10 -18.80 35.11
CA ARG A 108 19.27 -19.14 34.28
C ARG A 108 19.85 -17.93 33.56
N LEU A 109 19.03 -16.97 33.14
CA LEU A 109 19.49 -15.70 32.56
C LEU A 109 20.37 -14.94 33.57
N ASP A 110 19.92 -14.88 34.83
CA ASP A 110 20.68 -14.28 35.93
C ASP A 110 22.01 -15.02 36.21
N GLN A 111 22.04 -16.35 36.05
CA GLN A 111 23.28 -17.16 36.17
C GLN A 111 24.25 -16.99 34.97
N MET A 112 23.72 -16.68 33.78
CA MET A 112 24.50 -16.59 32.55
C MET A 112 25.14 -15.21 32.29
N HIS A 113 24.75 -14.17 33.03
CA HIS A 113 25.44 -12.86 33.07
C HIS A 113 26.83 -12.90 33.78
N THR A 114 27.51 -14.05 33.78
CA THR A 114 28.80 -14.26 34.43
C THR A 114 30.00 -13.72 33.64
N SER A 115 29.86 -13.43 32.34
CA SER A 115 30.84 -12.64 31.57
C SER A 115 30.47 -11.17 31.61
N LYS A 116 31.06 -10.43 32.55
CA LYS A 116 30.66 -9.04 32.84
C LYS A 116 31.54 -8.05 32.09
N VAL A 117 30.95 -7.35 31.12
CA VAL A 117 31.57 -6.16 30.49
C VAL A 117 31.40 -4.94 31.40
N TYR A 118 30.28 -4.87 32.10
CA TYR A 118 29.98 -3.86 33.10
C TYR A 118 30.11 -4.43 34.51
N ASP A 119 30.59 -3.63 35.45
CA ASP A 119 30.64 -4.05 36.85
C ASP A 119 29.23 -4.24 37.45
N ASP A 120 29.16 -4.94 38.59
CA ASP A 120 27.89 -5.24 39.26
C ASP A 120 27.10 -4.02 39.68
N LYS A 121 27.79 -2.91 39.97
CA LYS A 121 27.15 -1.67 40.39
C LYS A 121 26.46 -0.99 39.21
N ILE A 122 27.07 -1.01 38.03
CA ILE A 122 26.54 -0.46 36.79
C ILE A 122 25.42 -1.34 36.26
N LEU A 123 25.55 -2.66 36.29
CA LEU A 123 24.44 -3.57 35.95
C LEU A 123 23.23 -3.35 36.87
N GLN A 124 23.47 -3.16 38.18
CA GLN A 124 22.40 -2.83 39.11
C GLN A 124 21.72 -1.50 38.74
N LEU A 125 22.49 -0.46 38.40
CA LEU A 125 21.95 0.82 37.95
C LEU A 125 21.14 0.66 36.65
N ILE A 126 21.65 -0.05 35.65
CA ILE A 126 20.95 -0.33 34.38
C ILE A 126 19.58 -0.99 34.61
N PHE A 127 19.46 -1.82 35.64
CA PHE A 127 18.24 -2.58 35.88
C PHE A 127 17.34 -2.02 36.99
N THR A 128 17.75 -0.93 37.64
CA THR A 128 16.96 -0.26 38.69
C THR A 128 16.59 1.18 38.33
N ASP A 129 17.39 1.85 37.51
CA ASP A 129 17.15 3.22 37.04
C ASP A 129 16.68 3.22 35.59
N ARG A 130 15.57 3.92 35.33
CA ARG A 130 14.95 4.00 34.00
C ARG A 130 15.88 4.64 32.97
N HIS A 131 16.57 5.74 33.30
CA HIS A 131 17.43 6.44 32.33
C HIS A 131 18.62 5.58 31.91
N TRP A 132 19.22 4.83 32.86
CA TRP A 132 20.27 3.87 32.53
C TRP A 132 19.77 2.71 31.68
N PHE A 133 18.57 2.20 31.98
CA PHE A 133 17.93 1.17 31.18
C PHE A 133 17.73 1.64 29.73
N GLU A 134 17.25 2.87 29.53
CA GLU A 134 16.98 3.43 28.21
C GLU A 134 18.26 3.55 27.36
N LEU A 135 19.40 3.94 27.96
CA LEU A 135 20.70 3.92 27.26
C LEU A 135 21.11 2.50 26.84
N TYR A 136 21.07 1.57 27.80
CA TYR A 136 21.47 0.18 27.55
C TYR A 136 20.58 -0.47 26.49
N PHE A 137 19.27 -0.30 26.61
CA PHE A 137 18.27 -0.91 25.73
C PHE A 137 18.38 -0.37 24.31
N HIS A 138 18.61 0.94 24.15
CA HIS A 138 18.88 1.55 22.84
C HIS A 138 20.08 0.90 22.15
N ASP A 139 21.18 0.68 22.87
CA ASP A 139 22.38 0.07 22.31
C ASP A 139 22.14 -1.38 21.91
N GLN A 140 21.40 -2.15 22.71
CA GLN A 140 21.05 -3.53 22.36
C GLN A 140 20.17 -3.59 21.09
N ILE A 141 19.25 -2.63 20.90
CA ILE A 141 18.49 -2.49 19.65
C ILE A 141 19.44 -2.21 18.50
N ALA A 142 20.32 -1.19 18.61
CA ALA A 142 21.24 -0.82 17.53
C ALA A 142 22.12 -2.00 17.09
N MET A 143 22.67 -2.76 18.06
CA MET A 143 23.47 -3.95 17.79
C MET A 143 22.66 -5.05 17.11
N HIS A 144 21.44 -5.29 17.58
CA HIS A 144 20.56 -6.29 16.97
C HIS A 144 20.18 -5.92 15.55
N LEU A 145 19.77 -4.67 15.30
CA LEU A 145 19.44 -4.19 13.95
C LEU A 145 20.63 -4.33 13.00
N GLY A 146 21.83 -3.99 13.45
CA GLY A 146 23.07 -4.16 12.69
C GLY A 146 23.40 -5.62 12.38
N GLU A 147 23.31 -6.51 13.38
CA GLU A 147 23.56 -7.95 13.25
C GLU A 147 22.65 -8.58 12.18
N VAL A 148 21.34 -8.35 12.31
CA VAL A 148 20.36 -8.94 11.41
C VAL A 148 20.24 -8.14 10.10
N LYS A 149 20.82 -6.94 10.01
CA LYS A 149 20.76 -6.02 8.85
C LYS A 149 19.33 -5.49 8.60
N ILE A 150 18.71 -4.89 9.61
CA ILE A 150 17.47 -4.12 9.47
C ILE A 150 17.82 -2.66 9.20
N GLN A 151 17.13 -2.03 8.24
CA GLN A 151 17.30 -0.63 7.88
C GLN A 151 16.42 0.35 8.67
N LEU A 152 15.57 -0.14 9.57
CA LEU A 152 14.78 0.70 10.48
C LEU A 152 15.73 1.50 11.40
N SER A 153 15.35 2.73 11.76
CA SER A 153 16.11 3.46 12.77
C SER A 153 16.00 2.80 14.15
N THR A 154 17.05 2.98 14.96
CA THR A 154 17.06 2.56 16.36
C THR A 154 15.94 3.24 17.15
N ASP A 155 15.67 4.52 16.85
CA ASP A 155 14.60 5.28 17.48
C ASP A 155 13.20 4.72 17.17
N PHE A 156 12.96 4.25 15.95
CA PHE A 156 11.70 3.61 15.59
C PHE A 156 11.48 2.31 16.38
N ALA A 157 12.48 1.42 16.38
CA ALA A 157 12.40 0.16 17.11
C ALA A 157 12.30 0.40 18.62
N TYR A 158 12.99 1.42 19.13
CA TYR A 158 12.88 1.84 20.53
C TYR A 158 11.47 2.30 20.87
N ASP A 159 10.88 3.22 20.10
CA ASP A 159 9.51 3.68 20.31
C ASP A 159 8.53 2.50 20.29
N LEU A 160 8.62 1.61 19.29
CA LEU A 160 7.72 0.45 19.17
C LEU A 160 7.80 -0.47 20.41
N LEU A 161 9.00 -0.77 20.88
CA LEU A 161 9.22 -1.72 21.98
C LEU A 161 8.97 -1.12 23.37
N THR A 162 9.11 0.20 23.52
CA THR A 162 8.92 0.90 24.81
C THR A 162 7.58 1.60 24.94
N SER A 163 6.75 1.61 23.88
CA SER A 163 5.41 2.19 23.90
C SER A 163 4.46 1.52 24.90
N ASN A 164 4.69 0.26 25.29
CA ASN A 164 3.83 -0.44 26.23
C ASN A 164 4.16 -0.08 27.69
N PRO A 165 3.31 0.71 28.39
CA PRO A 165 3.60 1.17 29.75
C PRO A 165 3.50 0.07 30.81
N THR A 166 2.85 -1.07 30.51
CA THR A 166 2.71 -2.18 31.47
C THR A 166 3.91 -3.13 31.44
N ARG A 167 4.80 -2.99 30.45
CA ARG A 167 5.94 -3.89 30.28
C ARG A 167 7.04 -3.58 31.29
N THR A 168 7.38 -4.57 32.10
CA THR A 168 8.41 -4.45 33.13
C THR A 168 9.83 -4.48 32.52
N ILE A 169 10.82 -3.94 33.23
CA ILE A 169 12.24 -4.04 32.82
C ILE A 169 12.64 -5.50 32.60
N LYS A 170 12.15 -6.44 33.45
CA LYS A 170 12.41 -7.88 33.30
C LYS A 170 11.91 -8.44 31.97
N GLN A 171 10.71 -8.07 31.55
CA GLN A 171 10.16 -8.49 30.25
C GLN A 171 10.93 -7.90 29.06
N HIS A 172 11.49 -6.70 29.19
CA HIS A 172 12.37 -6.15 28.16
C HIS A 172 13.72 -6.87 28.09
N LYS A 173 14.26 -7.35 29.22
CA LYS A 173 15.52 -8.13 29.23
C LYS A 173 15.44 -9.42 28.41
N ARG A 174 14.25 -10.03 28.30
CA ARG A 174 14.04 -11.30 27.58
C ARG A 174 14.06 -11.15 26.06
N LEU A 175 13.80 -9.95 25.54
CA LEU A 175 13.67 -9.67 24.11
C LEU A 175 14.88 -10.13 23.29
N PHE A 176 16.09 -9.76 23.73
CA PHE A 176 17.31 -10.09 23.00
C PHE A 176 17.86 -11.48 23.26
N PRO A 177 17.88 -12.05 24.48
CA PRO A 177 18.44 -13.39 24.70
C PRO A 177 17.47 -14.52 24.35
N VAL A 178 16.15 -14.32 24.47
CA VAL A 178 15.15 -15.38 24.33
C VAL A 178 14.24 -15.13 23.13
N GLU A 179 13.56 -13.99 23.08
CA GLU A 179 12.51 -13.69 22.09
C GLU A 179 13.06 -13.06 20.78
N HIS A 180 14.36 -13.16 20.54
CA HIS A 180 15.05 -12.47 19.44
C HIS A 180 14.55 -12.84 18.04
N VAL A 181 14.07 -14.08 17.85
CA VAL A 181 13.52 -14.54 16.57
C VAL A 181 12.21 -13.81 16.27
N GLU A 182 11.29 -13.78 17.23
CA GLU A 182 10.01 -13.10 17.12
C GLU A 182 10.21 -11.59 16.96
N LEU A 183 11.11 -10.99 17.76
CA LEU A 183 11.51 -9.59 17.61
C LEU A 183 12.02 -9.28 16.21
N THR A 184 12.90 -10.13 15.67
CA THR A 184 13.42 -9.96 14.31
C THR A 184 12.28 -10.00 13.30
N GLU A 185 11.36 -10.96 13.41
CA GLU A 185 10.22 -11.12 12.51
C GLU A 185 9.30 -9.89 12.53
N ILE A 186 8.94 -9.39 13.71
CA ILE A 186 8.12 -8.18 13.87
C ILE A 186 8.80 -6.99 13.20
N LEU A 187 10.07 -6.74 13.49
CA LEU A 187 10.81 -5.63 12.91
C LEU A 187 10.95 -5.77 11.38
N ARG A 188 10.99 -6.98 10.83
CA ARG A 188 10.94 -7.18 9.37
C ARG A 188 9.61 -6.79 8.76
N LEU A 189 8.50 -7.04 9.44
CA LEU A 189 7.20 -6.61 8.91
C LEU A 189 7.15 -5.09 8.75
N PHE A 190 7.65 -4.34 9.73
CA PHE A 190 7.78 -2.89 9.63
C PHE A 190 8.79 -2.45 8.57
N GLU A 191 9.98 -3.07 8.50
CA GLU A 191 10.99 -2.76 7.49
C GLU A 191 10.48 -3.00 6.06
N ILE A 192 9.77 -4.10 5.81
CA ILE A 192 9.21 -4.36 4.48
C ILE A 192 8.14 -3.33 4.15
N SER A 193 7.39 -2.87 5.16
CA SER A 193 6.37 -1.83 4.98
C SER A 193 6.96 -0.46 4.64
N LEU A 194 8.25 -0.21 4.96
CA LEU A 194 8.97 0.99 4.51
C LEU A 194 9.03 1.16 2.99
N GLN A 195 8.76 0.09 2.24
CA GLN A 195 8.69 0.15 0.78
C GLN A 195 7.41 0.84 0.27
N LEU A 196 6.40 1.00 1.12
CA LEU A 196 5.07 1.57 0.78
C LEU A 196 4.76 2.83 1.56
N VAL A 197 5.29 2.95 2.77
CA VAL A 197 5.01 4.02 3.71
C VAL A 197 6.33 4.46 4.30
N ASN A 198 6.53 5.75 4.58
CA ASN A 198 7.79 6.15 5.20
C ASN A 198 7.79 5.85 6.72
N GLU A 199 8.99 5.78 7.30
CA GLU A 199 9.16 5.41 8.72
C GLU A 199 8.46 6.40 9.66
N GLU A 200 8.46 7.69 9.34
CA GLU A 200 7.85 8.74 10.16
C GLU A 200 6.31 8.68 10.12
N GLU A 201 5.71 8.32 8.98
CA GLU A 201 4.28 8.05 8.84
C GLU A 201 3.87 6.89 9.75
N ILE A 202 4.61 5.78 9.75
CA ILE A 202 4.36 4.64 10.65
C ILE A 202 4.54 5.04 12.11
N ARG A 203 5.64 5.74 12.43
CA ARG A 203 5.95 6.21 13.78
C ARG A 203 4.86 7.15 14.32
N ASN A 204 4.32 8.02 13.48
CA ASN A 204 3.20 8.89 13.84
C ASN A 204 1.93 8.11 14.12
N VAL A 205 1.68 7.03 13.38
CA VAL A 205 0.55 6.14 13.66
C VAL A 205 0.76 5.44 15.01
N ILE A 206 1.95 4.89 15.29
CA ILE A 206 2.31 4.29 16.59
C ILE A 206 2.10 5.29 17.73
N ARG A 207 2.57 6.53 17.59
CA ARG A 207 2.42 7.57 18.62
C ARG A 207 0.97 7.99 18.86
N LYS A 208 0.11 7.91 17.84
CA LYS A 208 -1.32 8.27 17.92
C LYS A 208 -2.20 7.12 18.42
N GLN A 209 -1.65 5.92 18.56
CA GLN A 209 -2.40 4.72 18.99
C GLN A 209 -2.81 4.72 20.45
N TRP A 210 -2.27 5.64 21.24
CA TRP A 210 -2.38 5.61 22.68
C TRP A 210 -2.91 6.93 23.24
N ILE A 211 -3.85 6.81 24.18
CA ILE A 211 -4.47 7.94 24.89
C ILE A 211 -4.27 7.73 26.40
N GLU A 212 -3.58 8.67 27.05
CA GLU A 212 -3.42 8.72 28.51
C GLU A 212 -4.46 9.69 29.14
N ILE A 213 -5.64 9.15 29.50
CA ILE A 213 -6.60 9.58 30.57
C ILE A 213 -7.37 10.94 30.40
N PRO A 214 -8.65 11.12 30.89
CA PRO A 214 -9.66 10.18 31.40
C PRO A 214 -10.76 9.84 30.36
N PRO A 215 -11.72 8.94 30.67
CA PRO A 215 -12.76 8.41 29.76
C PRO A 215 -13.69 9.43 29.07
N CYS A 216 -13.48 10.74 29.28
CA CYS A 216 -14.50 11.75 28.99
C CYS A 216 -14.34 12.46 27.65
N LYS A 217 -13.25 12.25 26.89
CA LYS A 217 -13.04 12.85 25.54
C LYS A 217 -12.19 11.97 24.63
N ILE A 218 -12.67 10.77 24.32
CA ILE A 218 -12.06 9.94 23.26
C ILE A 218 -12.27 10.65 21.93
N GLN A 219 -11.17 11.02 21.27
CA GLN A 219 -11.23 11.62 19.92
C GLN A 219 -11.38 10.51 18.89
N SER A 220 -12.20 10.77 17.87
CA SER A 220 -12.35 9.88 16.72
C SER A 220 -11.01 9.79 15.97
N SER A 221 -10.47 8.58 15.82
CA SER A 221 -9.23 8.29 15.09
C SER A 221 -9.56 7.53 13.81
N GLU A 222 -8.78 7.71 12.75
CA GLU A 222 -8.87 6.86 11.55
C GLU A 222 -8.26 5.46 11.75
N TYR A 223 -7.64 5.23 12.91
CA TYR A 223 -6.91 4.01 13.26
C TYR A 223 -7.45 3.39 14.56
N TYR A 224 -7.16 2.11 14.77
CA TYR A 224 -7.42 1.43 16.04
C TYR A 224 -6.69 2.13 17.18
N THR A 225 -7.38 2.34 18.30
CA THR A 225 -6.85 3.06 19.46
C THR A 225 -6.89 2.17 20.70
N LEU A 226 -5.76 2.06 21.40
CA LEU A 226 -5.68 1.35 22.67
C LEU A 226 -5.93 2.29 23.84
N ILE A 227 -6.81 1.87 24.75
CA ILE A 227 -7.09 2.56 26.00
C ILE A 227 -6.74 1.64 27.16
N LEU A 228 -5.84 2.11 28.03
CA LEU A 228 -5.51 1.43 29.28
C LEU A 228 -6.41 1.98 30.40
N VAL A 229 -7.31 1.16 30.91
CA VAL A 229 -8.19 1.52 32.03
C VAL A 229 -7.60 0.98 33.32
N ASN A 230 -7.46 1.84 34.33
CA ASN A 230 -6.97 1.52 35.68
C ASN A 230 -5.58 0.83 35.73
N ASN A 231 -4.73 1.02 34.71
CA ASN A 231 -3.41 0.41 34.60
C ASN A 231 -3.39 -1.13 34.56
N GLU A 232 -4.54 -1.77 34.32
CA GLU A 232 -4.66 -3.24 34.38
C GLU A 232 -5.21 -3.85 33.09
N GLN A 233 -6.16 -3.19 32.42
CA GLN A 233 -6.88 -3.79 31.31
C GLN A 233 -6.88 -2.90 30.06
N PHE A 234 -6.46 -3.49 28.94
CA PHE A 234 -6.48 -2.84 27.63
C PHE A 234 -7.84 -3.03 26.96
N TYR A 235 -8.34 -1.93 26.40
CA TYR A 235 -9.49 -1.90 25.50
C TYR A 235 -9.01 -1.45 24.12
N GLN A 236 -9.54 -2.05 23.06
CA GLN A 236 -9.22 -1.66 21.69
C GLN A 236 -10.46 -1.07 21.03
N LEU A 237 -10.40 0.23 20.72
CA LEU A 237 -11.44 0.91 19.97
C LEU A 237 -11.22 0.75 18.47
N PRO A 238 -12.26 0.41 17.70
CA PRO A 238 -12.18 0.40 16.25
C PRO A 238 -12.06 1.83 15.68
N PRO A 239 -11.58 1.98 14.44
CA PRO A 239 -11.52 3.26 13.75
C PRO A 239 -12.86 4.00 13.81
N LYS A 240 -12.76 5.30 14.06
CA LYS A 240 -13.86 6.27 14.16
C LYS A 240 -14.80 6.07 15.35
N SER A 241 -14.57 5.08 16.21
CA SER A 241 -15.32 4.91 17.46
C SER A 241 -14.88 5.92 18.53
N THR A 242 -15.83 6.27 19.40
CA THR A 242 -15.61 7.18 20.53
C THR A 242 -16.16 6.64 21.85
N ASN A 243 -16.82 5.48 21.84
CA ASN A 243 -17.48 4.91 23.00
C ASN A 243 -16.76 3.64 23.43
N LEU A 244 -16.55 3.47 24.73
CA LEU A 244 -16.01 2.25 25.35
C LEU A 244 -17.18 1.33 25.72
N GLU A 245 -17.27 0.17 25.09
CA GLU A 245 -18.21 -0.90 25.46
C GLU A 245 -17.48 -2.07 26.15
N GLU A 246 -18.15 -2.79 27.05
CA GLU A 246 -17.55 -3.95 27.77
C GLU A 246 -17.08 -5.08 26.81
N GLN A 247 -17.60 -5.10 25.58
CA GLN A 247 -17.23 -6.06 24.54
C GLN A 247 -15.89 -5.73 23.85
N GLU A 248 -15.31 -4.56 24.12
CA GLU A 248 -14.07 -4.07 23.48
C GLU A 248 -12.80 -4.37 24.32
N ILE A 249 -12.90 -5.24 25.33
CA ILE A 249 -11.73 -5.75 26.06
C ILE A 249 -10.79 -6.42 25.06
N PHE A 250 -9.56 -5.94 25.00
CA PHE A 250 -8.55 -6.46 24.09
C PHE A 250 -7.85 -7.66 24.72
N GLU A 251 -8.25 -8.86 24.30
CA GLU A 251 -7.61 -10.11 24.69
C GLU A 251 -6.47 -10.45 23.73
N CYS A 252 -5.23 -10.12 24.11
CA CYS A 252 -4.03 -10.50 23.35
C CYS A 252 -3.20 -11.54 24.10
N GLN A 253 -2.49 -12.39 23.36
CA GLN A 253 -1.50 -13.32 23.93
C GLN A 253 -0.10 -12.71 23.96
N GLY A 254 0.20 -11.76 23.07
CA GLY A 254 1.46 -11.03 22.99
C GLY A 254 1.39 -9.63 23.58
N ASP A 255 2.24 -8.74 23.06
CA ASP A 255 2.28 -7.33 23.48
C ASP A 255 1.14 -6.54 22.79
N PRO A 256 0.20 -5.95 23.56
CA PRO A 256 -0.95 -5.26 22.99
C PRO A 256 -0.58 -4.11 22.04
N MET A 257 0.49 -3.37 22.36
CA MET A 257 0.94 -2.23 21.57
C MET A 257 1.52 -2.69 20.24
N ILE A 258 2.28 -3.79 20.24
CA ILE A 258 2.85 -4.35 19.02
C ILE A 258 1.73 -4.89 18.13
N GLU A 259 0.78 -5.66 18.67
CA GLU A 259 -0.33 -6.22 17.91
C GLU A 259 -1.20 -5.11 17.29
N THR A 260 -1.55 -4.07 18.05
CA THR A 260 -2.31 -2.93 17.53
C THR A 260 -1.48 -2.10 16.53
N SER A 261 -0.16 -1.98 16.73
CA SER A 261 0.74 -1.34 15.77
C SER A 261 0.72 -2.07 14.42
N LEU A 262 0.71 -3.40 14.43
CA LEU A 262 0.60 -4.22 13.23
C LEU A 262 -0.77 -4.08 12.56
N MET A 263 -1.87 -4.05 13.34
CA MET A 263 -3.22 -3.81 12.80
C MET A 263 -3.30 -2.45 12.10
N ASN A 264 -2.78 -1.40 12.73
CA ASN A 264 -2.78 -0.06 12.14
C ASN A 264 -1.80 0.11 10.99
N LEU A 265 -0.73 -0.67 10.96
CA LEU A 265 0.14 -0.76 9.79
C LEU A 265 -0.64 -1.29 8.58
N ILE A 266 -1.51 -2.29 8.78
CA ILE A 266 -2.40 -2.80 7.72
C ILE A 266 -3.36 -1.70 7.27
N GLU A 267 -4.05 -1.02 8.20
CA GLU A 267 -4.94 0.10 7.85
C GLU A 267 -4.22 1.23 7.09
N LEU A 268 -2.98 1.54 7.49
CA LEU A 268 -2.15 2.54 6.83
C LEU A 268 -1.75 2.11 5.41
N ILE A 269 -1.38 0.84 5.21
CA ILE A 269 -1.09 0.29 3.88
C ILE A 269 -2.34 0.26 2.99
N LEU A 270 -3.51 0.01 3.59
CA LEU A 270 -4.81 0.03 2.91
C LEU A 270 -5.42 1.43 2.78
N SER A 271 -4.72 2.46 3.24
CA SER A 271 -5.22 3.82 3.15
C SER A 271 -5.32 4.28 1.69
N PRO A 272 -6.28 5.16 1.35
CA PRO A 272 -6.46 5.65 -0.02
C PRO A 272 -5.19 6.26 -0.64
N SER A 273 -4.38 6.93 0.18
CA SER A 273 -3.13 7.58 -0.26
C SER A 273 -2.08 6.57 -0.71
N VAL A 274 -1.92 5.45 0.00
CA VAL A 274 -0.97 4.37 -0.36
C VAL A 274 -1.48 3.60 -1.58
N ILE A 275 -2.78 3.31 -1.66
CA ILE A 275 -3.41 2.65 -2.81
C ILE A 275 -3.22 3.50 -4.10
N GLN A 276 -3.31 4.82 -3.99
CA GLN A 276 -3.10 5.71 -5.12
C GLN A 276 -1.64 5.76 -5.57
N GLN A 277 -0.68 5.80 -4.65
CA GLN A 277 0.75 5.69 -4.98
C GLN A 277 1.06 4.38 -5.70
N ALA A 278 0.49 3.27 -5.23
CA ALA A 278 0.60 1.96 -5.86
C ALA A 278 0.09 1.96 -7.32
N LYS A 279 -1.04 2.63 -7.56
CA LYS A 279 -1.63 2.78 -8.90
C LYS A 279 -0.72 3.56 -9.86
N ILE A 280 -0.12 4.66 -9.39
CA ILE A 280 0.86 5.46 -10.15
C ILE A 280 2.06 4.59 -10.53
N PHE A 281 2.59 3.82 -9.58
CA PHE A 281 3.68 2.88 -9.84
C PHE A 281 3.32 1.76 -10.84
N ASN A 282 2.12 1.15 -10.75
CA ASN A 282 1.69 0.15 -11.73
C ASN A 282 1.61 0.75 -13.14
N ASN A 283 1.04 1.94 -13.28
CA ASN A 283 0.95 2.61 -14.57
C ASN A 283 2.34 2.82 -15.19
N LEU A 284 3.34 3.21 -14.38
CA LEU A 284 4.74 3.34 -14.81
C LEU A 284 5.31 2.01 -15.31
N ILE A 285 5.13 0.93 -14.56
CA ILE A 285 5.67 -0.38 -14.90
C ILE A 285 5.00 -0.95 -16.15
N ARG A 286 3.68 -0.81 -16.29
CA ARG A 286 2.97 -1.17 -17.52
C ARG A 286 3.53 -0.42 -18.72
N CYS A 287 3.82 0.87 -18.57
CA CYS A 287 4.44 1.68 -19.61
C CYS A 287 5.84 1.15 -19.97
N LEU A 288 6.72 0.98 -18.99
CA LEU A 288 8.09 0.53 -19.21
C LEU A 288 8.14 -0.89 -19.80
N THR A 289 7.32 -1.81 -19.29
CA THR A 289 7.28 -3.20 -19.77
C THR A 289 6.81 -3.26 -21.23
N ALA A 290 5.84 -2.42 -21.61
CA ALA A 290 5.37 -2.33 -22.99
C ALA A 290 6.42 -1.75 -23.95
N LEU A 291 7.34 -0.92 -23.46
CA LEU A 291 8.34 -0.23 -24.29
C LEU A 291 9.72 -0.89 -24.32
N LEU A 292 10.12 -1.58 -23.25
CA LEU A 292 11.51 -2.00 -23.04
C LEU A 292 11.68 -3.50 -22.79
N SER A 293 10.60 -4.29 -22.73
CA SER A 293 10.64 -5.74 -22.47
C SER A 293 11.58 -6.11 -21.29
N HIS A 294 12.72 -6.77 -21.55
CA HIS A 294 13.72 -7.20 -20.57
C HIS A 294 14.47 -6.06 -19.88
N LYS A 295 14.59 -4.88 -20.52
CA LYS A 295 15.29 -3.70 -19.96
C LYS A 295 14.39 -2.81 -19.10
N ALA A 296 13.09 -3.09 -19.05
CA ALA A 296 12.13 -2.29 -18.28
C ALA A 296 12.50 -2.21 -16.79
N LEU A 297 13.07 -3.28 -16.24
CA LEU A 297 13.47 -3.36 -14.85
C LEU A 297 14.69 -2.45 -14.53
N ASP A 298 15.63 -2.31 -15.46
CA ASP A 298 16.82 -1.50 -15.25
C ASP A 298 16.48 0.00 -15.29
N VAL A 299 15.62 0.40 -16.23
CA VAL A 299 15.08 1.77 -16.27
C VAL A 299 14.22 2.07 -15.06
N LEU A 300 13.39 1.12 -14.60
CA LEU A 300 12.61 1.31 -13.37
C LEU A 300 13.52 1.50 -12.14
N LYS A 301 14.56 0.67 -12.00
CA LYS A 301 15.53 0.79 -10.90
C LYS A 301 16.22 2.15 -10.93
N ASP A 302 16.61 2.62 -12.11
CA ASP A 302 17.26 3.92 -12.29
C ASP A 302 16.32 5.09 -11.94
N VAL A 303 15.06 5.03 -12.40
CA VAL A 303 14.03 6.02 -12.08
C VAL A 303 13.78 6.10 -10.57
N CYS A 304 13.66 4.95 -9.89
CA CYS A 304 13.50 4.92 -8.45
C CYS A 304 14.75 5.39 -7.68
N LYS A 305 15.96 5.15 -8.20
CA LYS A 305 17.21 5.66 -7.60
C LYS A 305 17.30 7.17 -7.67
N THR A 306 16.72 7.79 -8.69
CA THR A 306 16.69 9.25 -8.84
C THR A 306 15.59 9.95 -8.03
N GLY A 307 14.99 9.26 -7.05
CA GLY A 307 14.05 9.87 -6.10
C GLY A 307 12.59 9.86 -6.53
N PHE A 308 12.18 9.00 -7.47
CA PHE A 308 10.77 8.82 -7.77
C PHE A 308 10.05 8.10 -6.62
N ASP A 309 9.16 8.82 -5.92
CA ASP A 309 8.37 8.37 -4.77
C ASP A 309 6.84 8.31 -5.08
N ALA A 310 6.45 8.50 -6.34
CA ALA A 310 5.06 8.57 -6.80
C ALA A 310 4.20 9.65 -6.11
N LYS A 311 4.81 10.66 -5.46
CA LYS A 311 4.14 11.87 -5.02
C LYS A 311 4.52 13.01 -5.97
N PHE A 312 3.52 13.66 -6.55
CA PHE A 312 3.73 14.79 -7.45
C PHE A 312 3.15 16.06 -6.83
N ASP A 313 3.99 17.07 -6.63
CA ASP A 313 3.53 18.35 -6.07
C ASP A 313 2.76 19.21 -7.09
N SER A 314 2.91 18.95 -8.40
CA SER A 314 2.26 19.73 -9.46
C SER A 314 2.16 18.98 -10.79
N CYS A 315 1.30 19.47 -11.71
CA CYS A 315 1.30 19.00 -13.09
C CYS A 315 2.66 19.19 -13.80
N LEU A 316 3.43 20.21 -13.42
CA LEU A 316 4.75 20.47 -13.99
C LEU A 316 5.78 19.42 -13.55
N SER A 317 5.71 18.94 -12.31
CA SER A 317 6.59 17.85 -11.86
C SER A 317 6.24 16.52 -12.55
N ILE A 318 4.96 16.27 -12.84
CA ILE A 318 4.53 15.14 -13.69
C ILE A 318 5.12 15.25 -15.10
N HIS A 319 4.99 16.41 -15.74
CA HIS A 319 5.50 16.62 -17.10
C HIS A 319 7.03 16.50 -17.18
N PHE A 320 7.73 17.10 -16.20
CA PHE A 320 9.18 17.01 -16.09
C PHE A 320 9.65 15.57 -15.89
N PHE A 321 8.96 14.81 -15.04
CA PHE A 321 9.23 13.39 -14.84
C PHE A 321 9.05 12.58 -16.14
N ILE A 322 7.97 12.81 -16.88
CA ILE A 322 7.70 12.12 -18.16
C ILE A 322 8.76 12.46 -19.21
N THR A 323 9.24 13.70 -19.23
CA THR A 323 10.31 14.15 -20.13
C THR A 323 11.63 13.44 -19.82
N GLN A 324 12.03 13.39 -18.54
CA GLN A 324 13.21 12.63 -18.12
C GLN A 324 13.07 11.13 -18.44
N LEU A 325 11.89 10.56 -18.21
CA LEU A 325 11.61 9.17 -18.53
C LEU A 325 11.76 8.90 -20.04
N GLN A 326 11.32 9.84 -20.88
CA GLN A 326 11.49 9.77 -22.32
C GLN A 326 12.97 9.73 -22.72
N GLU A 327 13.79 10.60 -22.15
CA GLU A 327 15.23 10.63 -22.43
C GLU A 327 15.91 9.31 -22.04
N ARG A 328 15.56 8.74 -20.89
CA ARG A 328 16.10 7.46 -20.42
C ARG A 328 15.66 6.28 -21.30
N ILE A 329 14.41 6.24 -21.73
CA ILE A 329 13.91 5.22 -22.67
C ILE A 329 14.61 5.32 -24.03
N LYS A 330 14.89 6.54 -24.51
CA LYS A 330 15.64 6.77 -25.74
C LYS A 330 17.10 6.34 -25.61
N ALA A 331 17.73 6.59 -24.47
CA ALA A 331 19.11 6.18 -24.19
C ALA A 331 19.30 4.65 -24.24
N GLU A 332 18.29 3.88 -23.83
CA GLU A 332 18.33 2.41 -23.80
C GLU A 332 18.14 1.71 -25.15
N LYS A 333 17.93 2.47 -26.24
CA LYS A 333 17.64 1.97 -27.60
C LYS A 333 16.46 0.98 -27.61
N SER A 334 15.30 1.43 -27.15
CA SER A 334 14.04 0.68 -27.23
C SER A 334 13.80 0.15 -28.65
N ALA A 335 13.27 -1.08 -28.75
CA ALA A 335 12.82 -1.66 -30.02
C ALA A 335 11.48 -1.08 -30.51
N ALA A 336 10.80 -0.27 -29.68
CA ALA A 336 9.56 0.41 -30.04
C ALA A 336 9.86 1.68 -30.84
N ASP A 337 9.06 1.95 -31.86
CA ASP A 337 9.18 3.19 -32.64
C ASP A 337 8.92 4.45 -31.77
N GLU A 338 9.46 5.61 -32.17
CA GLU A 338 9.31 6.87 -31.41
C GLU A 338 7.84 7.23 -31.15
N ASN A 339 6.95 6.87 -32.07
CA ASN A 339 5.51 7.09 -31.93
C ASN A 339 4.87 6.22 -30.84
N THR A 340 5.35 4.99 -30.65
CA THR A 340 4.88 4.04 -29.64
C THR A 340 5.40 4.44 -28.27
N ILE A 341 6.66 4.86 -28.19
CA ILE A 341 7.26 5.46 -26.98
C ILE A 341 6.46 6.69 -26.57
N HIS A 342 6.23 7.63 -27.49
CA HIS A 342 5.47 8.83 -27.22
C HIS A 342 4.02 8.54 -26.81
N ARG A 343 3.33 7.61 -27.48
CA ARG A 343 1.94 7.22 -27.13
C ARG A 343 1.81 6.59 -25.75
N ALA A 344 2.78 5.78 -25.35
CA ALA A 344 2.80 5.12 -24.04
C ALA A 344 3.11 6.13 -22.92
N LEU A 345 4.05 7.04 -23.14
CA LEU A 345 4.39 8.11 -22.19
C LEU A 345 3.25 9.12 -22.01
N VAL A 346 2.59 9.53 -23.09
CA VAL A 346 1.40 10.41 -22.99
C VAL A 346 0.23 9.68 -22.33
N LYS A 347 0.14 8.34 -22.42
CA LYS A 347 -0.88 7.58 -21.67
C LYS A 347 -0.55 7.59 -20.18
N LEU A 348 0.72 7.36 -19.84
CA LEU A 348 1.22 7.38 -18.47
C LEU A 348 1.02 8.74 -17.80
N GLU A 349 1.41 9.81 -18.49
CA GLU A 349 1.22 11.20 -18.06
C GLU A 349 -0.24 11.50 -17.74
N LEU A 350 -1.17 11.04 -18.58
CA LEU A 350 -2.61 11.23 -18.35
C LEU A 350 -3.15 10.42 -17.18
N ASP A 351 -2.61 9.24 -16.94
CA ASP A 351 -3.05 8.43 -15.79
C ASP A 351 -2.52 9.05 -14.48
N PHE A 352 -1.29 9.59 -14.47
CA PHE A 352 -0.76 10.37 -13.35
C PHE A 352 -1.53 11.66 -13.11
N LEU A 353 -1.85 12.39 -14.17
CA LEU A 353 -2.63 13.62 -14.07
C LEU A 353 -4.02 13.35 -13.51
N LYS A 354 -4.71 12.27 -13.93
CA LYS A 354 -6.04 11.89 -13.40
C LYS A 354 -5.99 11.56 -11.91
N ASP A 355 -4.95 10.86 -11.49
CA ASP A 355 -4.80 10.47 -10.09
C ASP A 355 -4.46 11.70 -9.25
N TRP A 356 -3.49 12.54 -9.67
CA TRP A 356 -3.18 13.81 -9.02
C TRP A 356 -4.37 14.78 -8.94
N LEU A 357 -5.19 14.78 -10.00
CA LEU A 357 -6.41 15.57 -10.14
C LEU A 357 -7.49 15.26 -9.11
N ALA A 358 -7.58 14.02 -8.65
CA ALA A 358 -8.59 13.60 -7.68
C ALA A 358 -8.43 14.36 -6.36
N ASP A 359 -7.20 14.74 -6.01
CA ASP A 359 -6.86 15.39 -4.73
C ASP A 359 -6.60 16.90 -4.85
N ASN A 360 -6.40 17.41 -6.07
CA ASN A 360 -5.99 18.81 -6.33
C ASN A 360 -6.96 19.57 -7.26
N GLY A 361 -8.26 19.28 -7.15
CA GLY A 361 -9.32 19.79 -8.04
C GLY A 361 -9.30 21.30 -8.28
N ASP A 362 -8.82 22.09 -7.32
CA ASP A 362 -8.78 23.56 -7.39
C ASP A 362 -7.71 24.14 -8.33
N SER A 363 -6.67 23.38 -8.69
CA SER A 363 -5.54 23.86 -9.51
C SER A 363 -5.84 23.93 -11.02
N TYR A 364 -6.90 23.29 -11.49
CA TYR A 364 -7.34 23.31 -12.89
C TYR A 364 -8.18 24.53 -13.28
N ALA A 365 -8.63 25.32 -12.29
CA ALA A 365 -9.36 26.54 -12.56
C ALA A 365 -8.50 27.53 -13.35
N LYS A 366 -7.20 27.68 -13.01
CA LYS A 366 -6.31 28.76 -13.47
C LYS A 366 -5.83 28.67 -14.93
N ILE A 367 -5.43 27.50 -15.42
CA ILE A 367 -4.92 27.35 -16.81
C ILE A 367 -6.06 27.49 -17.82
N PHE A 368 -7.23 26.95 -17.47
CA PHE A 368 -8.38 26.98 -18.34
C PHE A 368 -9.20 28.27 -18.23
N THR A 369 -9.16 29.03 -17.12
CA THR A 369 -9.67 30.42 -17.12
C THR A 369 -8.92 31.27 -18.13
N ILE A 370 -7.62 31.03 -18.35
CA ILE A 370 -6.84 31.79 -19.33
C ILE A 370 -7.29 31.49 -20.78
N ILE A 371 -7.72 30.26 -21.08
CA ILE A 371 -8.23 29.88 -22.41
C ILE A 371 -9.69 30.35 -22.61
N ASP A 372 -10.57 30.16 -21.63
CA ASP A 372 -11.97 30.63 -21.69
C ASP A 372 -12.06 32.16 -21.68
N ASN A 373 -11.27 32.87 -20.85
CA ASN A 373 -11.28 34.35 -20.78
C ASN A 373 -10.72 35.01 -22.06
N LYS A 374 -9.94 34.29 -22.86
CA LYS A 374 -9.31 34.83 -24.08
C LYS A 374 -10.14 34.57 -25.34
N LEU A 375 -10.93 33.48 -25.39
CA LEU A 375 -11.69 33.07 -26.57
C LEU A 375 -13.22 33.11 -26.40
N ASP A 376 -13.71 33.34 -25.18
CA ASP A 376 -15.13 33.38 -24.80
C ASP A 376 -15.96 32.21 -25.40
N LEU A 377 -15.35 31.03 -25.41
CA LEU A 377 -15.85 29.83 -26.09
C LEU A 377 -17.20 29.38 -25.54
N THR A 378 -17.35 29.39 -24.22
CA THR A 378 -18.58 28.92 -23.56
C THR A 378 -19.79 29.82 -23.89
N SER A 379 -19.63 31.15 -23.89
CA SER A 379 -20.72 32.06 -24.23
C SER A 379 -21.07 31.97 -25.73
N THR A 380 -20.05 31.84 -26.59
CA THR A 380 -20.17 31.72 -28.04
C THR A 380 -20.90 30.43 -28.43
N LEU A 381 -20.58 29.32 -27.76
CA LEU A 381 -21.25 28.03 -27.94
C LEU A 381 -22.73 28.09 -27.59
N LYS A 382 -23.06 28.72 -26.46
CA LYS A 382 -24.45 28.84 -26.00
C LYS A 382 -25.25 29.75 -26.93
N LYS A 383 -24.67 30.87 -27.38
CA LYS A 383 -25.33 31.84 -28.28
C LYS A 383 -25.55 31.30 -29.69
N ASN A 384 -24.66 30.45 -30.18
CA ASN A 384 -24.68 29.95 -31.56
C ASN A 384 -25.00 28.45 -31.65
N HIS A 385 -25.61 27.87 -30.61
CA HIS A 385 -26.04 26.47 -30.56
C HIS A 385 -24.97 25.47 -31.02
N GLY A 386 -23.73 25.63 -30.56
CA GLY A 386 -22.61 24.75 -30.88
C GLY A 386 -21.83 25.09 -32.16
N VAL A 387 -22.29 26.05 -32.97
CA VAL A 387 -21.59 26.48 -34.19
C VAL A 387 -20.64 27.65 -33.91
N LEU A 388 -19.36 27.50 -34.27
CA LEU A 388 -18.39 28.58 -34.12
C LEU A 388 -18.46 29.55 -35.33
N PRO A 389 -18.54 30.88 -35.09
CA PRO A 389 -18.44 31.85 -36.16
C PRO A 389 -17.01 31.87 -36.72
N PRO A 390 -16.82 32.26 -38.00
CA PRO A 390 -15.48 32.44 -38.56
C PRO A 390 -14.74 33.54 -37.80
N ASN A 391 -13.62 33.18 -37.16
CA ASN A 391 -12.74 34.09 -36.41
C ASN A 391 -11.28 33.60 -36.57
N ASP A 392 -10.36 34.54 -36.82
CA ASP A 392 -8.92 34.31 -36.95
C ASP A 392 -8.33 33.59 -35.72
N GLU A 393 -8.88 33.82 -34.53
CA GLU A 393 -8.45 33.15 -33.31
C GLU A 393 -8.85 31.67 -33.27
N PHE A 394 -10.00 31.30 -33.85
CA PHE A 394 -10.42 29.91 -33.99
C PHE A 394 -9.63 29.20 -35.10
N GLU A 395 -9.20 29.91 -36.15
CA GLU A 395 -8.26 29.35 -37.11
C GLU A 395 -6.89 29.06 -36.49
N GLN A 396 -6.37 29.95 -35.64
CA GLN A 396 -5.13 29.70 -34.91
C GLN A 396 -5.28 28.52 -33.94
N LEU A 397 -6.42 28.42 -33.24
CA LEU A 397 -6.74 27.26 -32.40
C LEU A 397 -6.77 25.96 -33.22
N ASN A 398 -7.38 25.97 -34.40
CA ASN A 398 -7.38 24.81 -35.31
C ASN A 398 -5.96 24.41 -35.72
N ARG A 399 -5.11 25.36 -36.13
CA ARG A 399 -3.71 25.08 -36.48
C ARG A 399 -2.93 24.47 -35.31
N CYS A 400 -3.12 25.00 -34.10
CA CYS A 400 -2.53 24.44 -32.88
C CYS A 400 -3.05 23.03 -32.57
N LEU A 401 -4.36 22.82 -32.65
CA LEU A 401 -4.97 21.51 -32.40
C LEU A 401 -4.57 20.47 -33.46
N GLU A 402 -4.35 20.88 -34.70
CA GLU A 402 -3.82 20.05 -35.78
C GLU A 402 -2.35 19.68 -35.55
N MET A 403 -1.52 20.62 -35.08
CA MET A 403 -0.12 20.36 -34.74
C MET A 403 0.04 19.44 -33.52
N ILE A 404 -0.85 19.54 -32.54
CA ILE A 404 -0.81 18.75 -31.30
C ILE A 404 -1.63 17.44 -31.44
N ASN A 405 -2.28 17.22 -32.60
CA ASN A 405 -3.22 16.13 -32.75
C ASN A 405 -2.53 14.75 -32.77
N SER A 406 -2.87 13.91 -31.80
CA SER A 406 -2.48 12.49 -31.80
C SER A 406 -3.55 11.66 -32.50
N SER A 407 -3.21 10.46 -33.00
CA SER A 407 -4.16 9.51 -33.61
C SER A 407 -5.36 9.11 -32.71
N LYS A 408 -5.36 9.52 -31.44
CA LYS A 408 -6.42 9.26 -30.46
C LYS A 408 -7.23 10.51 -30.05
N ARG A 409 -6.94 11.70 -30.60
CA ARG A 409 -7.73 12.94 -30.40
C ARG A 409 -7.99 13.30 -28.93
N LYS A 410 -6.97 13.18 -28.07
CA LYS A 410 -7.12 13.25 -26.60
C LYS A 410 -7.45 14.66 -26.07
N ILE A 411 -6.83 15.70 -26.63
CA ILE A 411 -7.07 17.09 -26.26
C ILE A 411 -8.49 17.51 -26.66
N GLU A 412 -8.93 17.09 -27.85
CA GLU A 412 -10.29 17.32 -28.33
C GLU A 412 -11.34 16.78 -27.33
N ARG A 413 -11.10 15.58 -26.78
CA ARG A 413 -12.01 14.97 -25.78
C ARG A 413 -12.05 15.73 -24.46
N LEU A 414 -10.89 16.19 -23.97
CA LEU A 414 -10.81 16.95 -22.72
C LEU A 414 -11.50 18.31 -22.86
N MET A 415 -11.25 19.01 -23.96
CA MET A 415 -11.91 20.29 -24.26
C MET A 415 -13.43 20.11 -24.40
N ALA A 416 -13.88 19.10 -25.14
CA ALA A 416 -15.32 18.84 -25.30
C ALA A 416 -16.02 18.54 -23.98
N ASN A 417 -15.38 17.77 -23.08
CA ASN A 417 -15.94 17.47 -21.76
C ASN A 417 -15.99 18.70 -20.85
N ARG A 418 -14.98 19.57 -20.89
CA ARG A 418 -14.94 20.77 -20.05
C ARG A 418 -15.99 21.80 -20.48
N LEU A 419 -16.10 22.06 -21.79
CA LEU A 419 -17.11 22.97 -22.34
C LEU A 419 -18.52 22.48 -22.01
N HIS A 420 -18.74 21.17 -22.15
CA HIS A 420 -19.97 20.52 -21.70
C HIS A 420 -20.29 20.79 -20.22
N MET A 421 -19.33 20.59 -19.31
CA MET A 421 -19.52 20.85 -17.88
C MET A 421 -19.84 22.33 -17.60
N HIS A 422 -19.19 23.27 -18.30
CA HIS A 422 -19.47 24.71 -18.15
C HIS A 422 -20.85 25.10 -18.66
N LEU A 423 -21.33 24.49 -19.75
CA LEU A 423 -22.71 24.69 -20.22
C LEU A 423 -23.72 24.22 -19.16
N MET A 424 -23.44 23.08 -18.50
CA MET A 424 -24.31 22.53 -17.45
C MET A 424 -24.33 23.35 -16.15
N LEU A 425 -23.27 24.09 -15.81
CA LEU A 425 -23.21 24.90 -14.57
C LEU A 425 -24.26 26.03 -14.52
N ASN A 426 -24.78 26.45 -15.67
CA ASN A 426 -25.73 27.55 -15.80
C ASN A 426 -27.16 27.10 -16.14
N VAL A 427 -27.45 25.80 -15.99
CA VAL A 427 -28.78 25.24 -16.22
C VAL A 427 -29.62 25.36 -14.95
N GLN A 428 -30.77 26.02 -15.04
CA GLN A 428 -31.78 26.00 -13.99
C GLN A 428 -32.80 24.90 -14.28
N GLY A 429 -33.09 24.04 -13.29
CA GLY A 429 -33.93 22.85 -13.46
C GLY A 429 -35.36 23.11 -13.95
N ASN A 430 -35.86 24.32 -13.69
CA ASN A 430 -37.18 24.83 -14.03
C ASN A 430 -37.30 25.34 -15.48
N GLU A 431 -36.21 25.41 -16.24
CA GLU A 431 -36.19 25.87 -17.64
C GLU A 431 -35.82 24.76 -18.63
N ILE A 432 -35.59 23.53 -18.14
CA ILE A 432 -35.05 22.42 -18.94
C ILE A 432 -35.98 22.07 -20.10
N ASP A 433 -37.29 21.95 -19.84
CA ASP A 433 -38.25 21.51 -20.86
C ASP A 433 -38.39 22.57 -21.98
N GLN A 434 -38.56 23.84 -21.61
CA GLN A 434 -38.59 24.97 -22.57
C GLN A 434 -37.31 25.05 -23.41
N GLN A 435 -36.13 24.87 -22.81
CA GLN A 435 -34.86 24.85 -23.53
C GLN A 435 -34.73 23.66 -24.49
N LEU A 436 -35.23 22.47 -24.11
CA LEU A 436 -35.27 21.32 -25.02
C LEU A 436 -36.15 21.60 -26.23
N THR A 437 -37.29 22.26 -26.02
CA THR A 437 -38.21 22.68 -27.08
C THR A 437 -37.58 23.69 -28.03
N ASP A 438 -36.98 24.76 -27.50
CA ASP A 438 -36.39 25.84 -28.29
C ASP A 438 -35.15 25.39 -29.08
N GLU A 439 -34.39 24.43 -28.55
CA GLU A 439 -33.13 23.97 -29.16
C GLU A 439 -33.25 22.69 -30.00
N TYR A 440 -34.45 22.12 -30.13
CA TYR A 440 -34.66 20.83 -30.81
C TYR A 440 -34.20 20.80 -32.26
N ASP A 441 -34.51 21.83 -33.05
CA ASP A 441 -34.15 21.85 -34.47
C ASP A 441 -32.63 21.93 -34.66
N TYR A 442 -31.93 22.67 -33.79
CA TYR A 442 -30.46 22.72 -33.75
C TYR A 442 -29.85 21.37 -33.33
N PHE A 443 -30.50 20.64 -32.41
CA PHE A 443 -30.09 19.28 -32.08
C PHE A 443 -30.13 18.35 -33.29
N VAL A 444 -31.23 18.39 -34.05
CA VAL A 444 -31.37 17.57 -35.26
C VAL A 444 -30.32 17.97 -36.31
N GLU A 445 -30.08 19.27 -36.51
CA GLU A 445 -29.11 19.78 -37.47
C GLU A 445 -27.67 19.42 -37.09
N ASN A 446 -27.24 19.71 -35.87
CA ASN A 446 -25.91 19.41 -35.35
C ASN A 446 -25.61 17.91 -35.35
N PHE A 447 -26.61 17.09 -35.00
CA PHE A 447 -26.50 15.64 -35.03
C PHE A 447 -26.24 15.14 -36.47
N ARG A 448 -27.00 15.66 -37.44
CA ARG A 448 -26.82 15.33 -38.87
C ARG A 448 -25.51 15.85 -39.41
N GLU A 449 -25.04 17.01 -38.95
CA GLU A 449 -23.75 17.59 -39.35
C GLU A 449 -22.60 16.66 -38.98
N ILE A 450 -22.53 16.20 -37.73
CA ILE A 450 -21.51 15.23 -37.29
C ILE A 450 -21.63 13.90 -38.07
N GLN A 451 -22.86 13.42 -38.27
CA GLN A 451 -23.10 12.17 -38.98
C GLN A 451 -22.71 12.23 -40.47
N SER A 452 -22.89 13.38 -41.11
CA SER A 452 -22.62 13.57 -42.54
C SER A 452 -21.15 13.42 -42.91
N GLY A 453 -20.25 13.49 -41.92
CA GLY A 453 -18.81 13.34 -42.13
C GLY A 453 -18.19 14.43 -43.00
N ARG A 454 -18.89 15.54 -43.27
CA ARG A 454 -18.30 16.72 -43.91
C ARG A 454 -17.11 17.16 -43.07
N LYS A 455 -15.98 17.52 -43.71
CA LYS A 455 -14.76 17.98 -43.04
C LYS A 455 -15.06 19.29 -42.29
N THR A 456 -15.52 19.19 -41.06
CA THR A 456 -15.59 20.29 -40.10
C THR A 456 -14.23 20.44 -39.43
N ASN A 457 -13.82 21.69 -39.22
CA ASN A 457 -12.56 21.99 -38.53
C ASN A 457 -12.57 21.39 -37.11
N VAL A 458 -11.39 21.10 -36.55
CA VAL A 458 -11.26 20.37 -35.27
C VAL A 458 -11.98 21.09 -34.11
N ALA A 459 -11.83 22.42 -34.02
CA ALA A 459 -12.51 23.24 -33.02
C ALA A 459 -14.04 23.19 -33.18
N GLN A 460 -14.54 23.25 -34.42
CA GLN A 460 -15.98 23.11 -34.71
C GLN A 460 -16.50 21.75 -34.24
N MET A 461 -15.72 20.68 -34.41
CA MET A 461 -16.10 19.35 -33.99
C MET A 461 -16.11 19.19 -32.46
N ILE A 462 -15.15 19.80 -31.76
CA ILE A 462 -15.15 19.88 -30.28
C ILE A 462 -16.42 20.59 -29.79
N SER A 463 -16.76 21.71 -30.42
CA SER A 463 -17.93 22.55 -30.11
C SER A 463 -19.25 21.81 -30.30
N LEU A 464 -19.45 21.17 -31.45
CA LEU A 464 -20.63 20.38 -31.74
C LEU A 464 -20.79 19.20 -30.78
N ILE A 465 -19.69 18.50 -30.45
CA ILE A 465 -19.73 17.38 -29.48
C ILE A 465 -20.05 17.87 -28.07
N ALA A 466 -19.48 19.01 -27.64
CA ALA A 466 -19.74 19.58 -26.33
C ALA A 466 -21.22 19.98 -26.18
N TRP A 467 -21.75 20.66 -27.19
CA TRP A 467 -23.14 21.11 -27.20
C TRP A 467 -24.14 19.94 -27.32
N LEU A 468 -23.86 18.92 -28.13
CA LEU A 468 -24.70 17.72 -28.19
C LEU A 468 -24.71 16.93 -26.87
N LYS A 469 -23.58 16.86 -26.15
CA LYS A 469 -23.56 16.27 -24.81
C LYS A 469 -24.43 17.06 -23.85
N TYR A 470 -24.37 18.38 -23.92
CA TYR A 470 -25.19 19.28 -23.12
C TYR A 470 -26.68 19.01 -23.35
N TYR A 471 -27.13 19.05 -24.61
CA TYR A 471 -28.52 18.77 -24.98
C TYR A 471 -28.96 17.35 -24.58
N ALA A 472 -28.09 16.34 -24.78
CA ALA A 472 -28.37 14.96 -24.38
C ALA A 472 -28.48 14.77 -22.85
N GLN A 473 -27.69 15.51 -22.06
CA GLN A 473 -27.78 15.50 -20.60
C GLN A 473 -29.04 16.22 -20.10
N MET A 474 -29.44 17.32 -20.76
CA MET A 474 -30.71 18.01 -20.50
C MET A 474 -31.91 17.08 -20.72
N TYR A 475 -31.90 16.35 -21.82
CA TYR A 475 -32.91 15.34 -22.10
C TYR A 475 -32.90 14.19 -21.06
N ALA A 476 -31.72 13.73 -20.61
CA ALA A 476 -31.62 12.74 -19.53
C ALA A 476 -32.20 13.26 -18.20
N LEU A 477 -32.02 14.54 -17.87
CA LEU A 477 -32.62 15.18 -16.70
C LEU A 477 -34.15 15.27 -16.81
N ALA A 478 -34.67 15.68 -17.98
CA ALA A 478 -36.10 15.74 -18.23
C ALA A 478 -36.77 14.36 -18.13
N LEU A 479 -36.13 13.31 -18.67
CA LEU A 479 -36.60 11.93 -18.51
C LEU A 479 -36.66 11.49 -17.05
N ASN A 480 -35.64 11.87 -16.25
CA ASN A 480 -35.59 11.51 -14.84
C ASN A 480 -36.66 12.24 -14.00
N ASN A 481 -37.02 13.46 -14.39
CA ASN A 481 -37.96 14.32 -13.66
C ASN A 481 -39.42 14.23 -14.16
N GLU A 482 -39.74 13.28 -15.06
CA GLU A 482 -41.09 13.15 -15.66
C GLU A 482 -41.56 14.41 -16.40
N GLY A 483 -40.68 15.03 -17.18
CA GLY A 483 -41.03 16.19 -18.01
C GLY A 483 -42.30 15.92 -18.84
N GLN A 484 -43.21 16.90 -18.87
CA GLN A 484 -44.54 16.75 -19.50
C GLN A 484 -44.63 17.37 -20.90
N GLU A 485 -43.53 17.87 -21.45
CA GLU A 485 -43.54 18.59 -22.72
C GLU A 485 -43.57 17.70 -23.97
N ASP A 486 -44.25 18.21 -25.01
CA ASP A 486 -44.45 17.59 -26.32
C ASP A 486 -43.13 17.34 -27.10
N VAL A 487 -42.01 17.91 -26.66
CA VAL A 487 -40.70 17.72 -27.28
C VAL A 487 -40.09 16.36 -26.97
N LEU A 488 -40.36 15.76 -25.80
CA LEU A 488 -39.76 14.48 -25.40
C LEU A 488 -40.13 13.34 -26.37
N PRO A 489 -41.42 13.16 -26.77
CA PRO A 489 -41.78 12.19 -27.80
C PRO A 489 -41.09 12.42 -29.15
N ARG A 490 -40.81 13.68 -29.52
CA ARG A 490 -40.11 14.00 -30.78
C ARG A 490 -38.64 13.56 -30.71
N ILE A 491 -37.96 13.81 -29.60
CA ILE A 491 -36.59 13.35 -29.35
C ILE A 491 -36.55 11.81 -29.32
N ASP A 492 -37.50 11.18 -28.64
CA ASP A 492 -37.64 9.71 -28.57
C ASP A 492 -37.76 9.11 -29.97
N GLN A 493 -38.64 9.67 -30.81
CA GLN A 493 -38.88 9.22 -32.17
C GLN A 493 -37.66 9.45 -33.07
N PHE A 494 -36.97 10.58 -32.92
CA PHE A 494 -35.74 10.86 -33.64
C PHE A 494 -34.64 9.84 -33.30
N LEU A 495 -34.41 9.57 -32.02
CA LEU A 495 -33.42 8.58 -31.58
C LEU A 495 -33.83 7.16 -31.98
N ALA A 496 -35.12 6.81 -31.94
CA ALA A 496 -35.61 5.50 -32.37
C ALA A 496 -35.41 5.26 -33.87
N ASN A 497 -35.67 6.27 -34.70
CA ASN A 497 -35.56 6.18 -36.16
C ASN A 497 -34.12 6.32 -36.69
N THR A 498 -33.17 6.72 -35.85
CA THR A 498 -31.77 6.90 -36.23
C THR A 498 -30.92 5.74 -35.74
N ASP A 499 -30.53 4.85 -36.66
CA ASP A 499 -29.69 3.68 -36.37
C ASP A 499 -28.29 3.83 -36.96
N THR A 500 -27.47 4.66 -36.32
CA THR A 500 -26.06 4.86 -36.69
C THR A 500 -25.13 4.62 -35.50
N PRO A 501 -23.85 4.30 -35.73
CA PRO A 501 -22.88 4.14 -34.63
C PRO A 501 -22.78 5.37 -33.72
N PHE A 502 -22.93 6.57 -34.29
CA PHE A 502 -22.98 7.81 -33.53
C PHE A 502 -24.26 7.90 -32.68
N SER A 503 -25.42 7.56 -33.24
CA SER A 503 -26.69 7.44 -32.49
C SER A 503 -26.58 6.47 -31.32
N SER A 504 -25.98 5.29 -31.51
CA SER A 504 -25.74 4.33 -30.43
C SER A 504 -24.86 4.91 -29.32
N THR A 505 -23.85 5.72 -29.69
CA THR A 505 -22.97 6.40 -28.73
C THR A 505 -23.70 7.45 -27.91
N VAL A 506 -24.58 8.24 -28.55
CA VAL A 506 -25.43 9.23 -27.88
C VAL A 506 -26.43 8.56 -26.93
N LYS A 507 -27.08 7.48 -27.39
CA LYS A 507 -27.99 6.65 -26.56
C LYS A 507 -27.28 6.10 -25.31
N LEU A 508 -26.07 5.56 -25.47
CA LEU A 508 -25.26 5.07 -24.35
C LEU A 508 -24.85 6.19 -23.39
N PHE A 509 -24.53 7.37 -23.92
CA PHE A 509 -24.22 8.55 -23.11
C PHE A 509 -25.44 8.96 -22.26
N ILE A 510 -26.64 9.01 -22.86
CA ILE A 510 -27.90 9.32 -22.15
C ILE A 510 -28.15 8.31 -21.02
N ILE A 511 -28.06 7.01 -21.28
CA ILE A 511 -28.21 5.97 -20.25
C ILE A 511 -27.20 6.18 -19.11
N LYS A 512 -25.95 6.48 -19.46
CA LYS A 512 -24.91 6.76 -18.45
C LYS A 512 -25.29 7.97 -17.59
N GLN A 513 -25.79 9.05 -18.20
CA GLN A 513 -26.24 10.22 -17.44
C GLN A 513 -27.43 9.89 -16.53
N MET A 514 -28.42 9.14 -17.02
CA MET A 514 -29.57 8.72 -16.21
C MET A 514 -29.16 7.91 -14.98
N LEU A 515 -28.20 6.98 -15.11
CA LEU A 515 -27.65 6.23 -13.97
C LEU A 515 -26.96 7.15 -12.97
N GLN A 516 -26.19 8.14 -13.46
CA GLN A 516 -25.50 9.10 -12.60
C GLN A 516 -26.47 10.03 -11.85
N ILE A 517 -27.53 10.49 -12.52
CA ILE A 517 -28.54 11.39 -11.93
C ILE A 517 -29.38 10.64 -10.90
N SER A 518 -29.86 9.45 -11.24
CA SER A 518 -30.77 8.66 -10.40
C SER A 518 -30.06 7.89 -9.28
N LYS A 519 -28.72 7.76 -9.34
CA LYS A 519 -27.92 6.88 -8.46
C LYS A 519 -28.40 5.43 -8.44
N LEU A 520 -29.07 4.98 -9.50
CA LEU A 520 -29.56 3.61 -9.65
C LEU A 520 -28.54 2.73 -10.35
N THR A 521 -28.58 1.43 -10.06
CA THR A 521 -27.90 0.42 -10.87
C THR A 521 -28.61 0.24 -12.22
N LEU A 522 -27.93 -0.35 -13.20
CA LEU A 522 -28.53 -0.63 -14.51
C LEU A 522 -29.78 -1.52 -14.42
N GLU A 523 -29.82 -2.44 -13.45
CA GLU A 523 -30.97 -3.32 -13.22
C GLU A 523 -32.16 -2.57 -12.62
N GLN A 524 -31.93 -1.70 -11.65
CA GLN A 524 -32.98 -0.86 -11.06
C GLN A 524 -33.51 0.18 -12.07
N LEU A 525 -32.62 0.79 -12.87
CA LEU A 525 -33.00 1.69 -13.96
C LEU A 525 -33.88 0.95 -14.98
N ARG A 526 -33.55 -0.29 -15.29
CA ARG A 526 -34.35 -1.14 -16.17
C ARG A 526 -35.76 -1.34 -15.60
N GLU A 527 -35.90 -1.75 -14.35
CA GLU A 527 -37.22 -1.93 -13.72
C GLU A 527 -38.06 -0.64 -13.74
N PHE A 528 -37.42 0.50 -13.47
CA PHE A 528 -38.06 1.81 -13.45
C PHE A 528 -38.57 2.24 -14.83
N TYR A 529 -37.81 1.98 -15.90
CA TYR A 529 -38.16 2.40 -17.27
C TYR A 529 -38.84 1.31 -18.11
N VAL A 530 -38.96 0.07 -17.63
CA VAL A 530 -39.65 -1.05 -18.32
C VAL A 530 -41.13 -0.73 -18.61
N ASN A 531 -41.77 0.01 -17.71
CA ASN A 531 -43.18 0.41 -17.84
C ASN A 531 -43.38 1.77 -18.52
N ARG A 532 -42.30 2.53 -18.79
CA ARG A 532 -42.37 3.83 -19.49
C ARG A 532 -42.35 3.63 -21.00
N ASN A 533 -43.09 4.48 -21.74
CA ASN A 533 -43.24 4.37 -23.20
C ASN A 533 -42.11 5.04 -24.01
N ILE A 534 -40.85 4.82 -23.61
CA ILE A 534 -39.68 5.35 -24.34
C ILE A 534 -39.25 4.35 -25.42
N LEU A 535 -39.47 4.71 -26.69
CA LEU A 535 -39.36 3.80 -27.84
C LEU A 535 -37.95 3.22 -28.05
N TRP A 536 -36.90 4.03 -27.92
CA TRP A 536 -35.52 3.61 -28.22
C TRP A 536 -34.85 2.86 -27.07
N ILE A 537 -35.37 2.97 -25.84
CA ILE A 537 -34.81 2.34 -24.64
C ILE A 537 -35.28 0.88 -24.48
N LYS A 538 -36.53 0.58 -24.85
CA LYS A 538 -37.13 -0.77 -24.72
C LYS A 538 -36.27 -1.89 -25.33
N PRO A 539 -35.70 -1.75 -26.55
CA PRO A 539 -34.83 -2.78 -27.13
C PRO A 539 -33.54 -3.01 -26.33
N PHE A 540 -33.03 -2.00 -25.63
CA PHE A 540 -31.81 -2.11 -24.81
C PHE A 540 -32.03 -2.96 -23.56
N PHE A 541 -33.26 -2.96 -23.03
CA PHE A 541 -33.64 -3.65 -21.80
C PHE A 541 -34.38 -4.98 -22.01
N GLN A 542 -34.73 -5.34 -23.23
CA GLN A 542 -35.27 -6.67 -23.55
C GLN A 542 -34.12 -7.62 -23.94
N ARG A 543 -33.57 -8.36 -22.96
CA ARG A 543 -32.68 -9.53 -23.19
C ARG A 543 -33.31 -10.84 -22.72
N SER A 544 -33.02 -11.91 -23.45
CA SER A 544 -33.57 -13.26 -23.36
C SER A 544 -33.44 -13.89 -21.96
N ARG A 545 -34.48 -14.62 -21.54
CA ARG A 545 -34.65 -15.27 -20.22
C ARG A 545 -33.52 -16.22 -19.79
N ASP A 546 -32.65 -16.66 -20.71
CA ASP A 546 -31.63 -17.68 -20.43
C ASP A 546 -30.38 -17.19 -19.67
N GLN A 547 -30.22 -15.87 -19.47
CA GLN A 547 -29.09 -15.30 -18.70
C GLN A 547 -29.39 -15.01 -17.22
N GLN A 548 -30.67 -15.04 -16.79
CA GLN A 548 -31.07 -14.73 -15.42
C GLN A 548 -30.69 -15.80 -14.39
N THR A 549 -30.35 -17.03 -14.81
CA THR A 549 -29.97 -18.12 -13.90
C THR A 549 -28.51 -18.15 -13.49
N LYS A 550 -27.66 -17.23 -14.01
CA LYS A 550 -26.22 -17.18 -13.68
C LYS A 550 -25.80 -15.99 -12.79
N SER A 551 -26.66 -15.02 -12.51
CA SER A 551 -26.28 -13.76 -11.84
C SER A 551 -26.58 -13.69 -10.33
N THR A 552 -27.17 -14.72 -9.72
CA THR A 552 -27.49 -14.71 -8.27
C THR A 552 -26.37 -15.20 -7.35
N ARG A 553 -25.16 -15.44 -7.86
CA ARG A 553 -23.98 -15.68 -7.00
C ARG A 553 -23.15 -14.39 -6.92
N PRO A 554 -22.90 -13.82 -5.74
CA PRO A 554 -21.91 -12.76 -5.62
C PRO A 554 -20.58 -13.29 -6.15
N THR A 555 -20.04 -12.64 -7.17
CA THR A 555 -18.71 -12.94 -7.70
C THR A 555 -17.67 -12.57 -6.66
N LEU A 556 -17.33 -13.53 -5.80
CA LEU A 556 -16.21 -13.40 -4.89
C LEU A 556 -14.92 -13.28 -5.70
N ILE A 557 -14.20 -12.17 -5.53
CA ILE A 557 -12.90 -11.96 -6.16
C ILE A 557 -11.85 -12.50 -5.19
N VAL A 558 -11.23 -13.62 -5.56
CA VAL A 558 -10.21 -14.28 -4.74
C VAL A 558 -8.83 -13.81 -5.18
N PRO A 559 -7.91 -13.53 -4.24
CA PRO A 559 -6.52 -13.21 -4.56
C PRO A 559 -5.86 -14.30 -5.40
N MET A 560 -5.50 -13.96 -6.65
CA MET A 560 -4.65 -14.79 -7.49
C MET A 560 -3.20 -14.31 -7.38
N PRO A 561 -2.21 -15.22 -7.38
CA PRO A 561 -0.81 -14.81 -7.40
C PRO A 561 -0.47 -14.03 -8.66
N LEU A 562 0.55 -13.18 -8.57
CA LEU A 562 1.02 -12.35 -9.71
C LEU A 562 1.19 -13.18 -10.98
N PHE A 563 1.06 -12.56 -12.15
CA PHE A 563 1.31 -13.20 -13.44
C PHE A 563 2.63 -14.00 -13.48
N GLN A 564 3.68 -13.49 -12.84
CA GLN A 564 5.00 -14.13 -12.76
C GLN A 564 5.04 -15.42 -11.93
N CYS A 565 4.03 -15.64 -11.10
CA CYS A 565 3.88 -16.79 -10.20
C CYS A 565 2.76 -17.75 -10.69
N ARG A 566 2.16 -17.49 -11.85
CA ARG A 566 1.01 -18.25 -12.36
C ARG A 566 1.33 -19.71 -12.65
N GLU A 567 2.51 -20.01 -13.18
CA GLU A 567 2.93 -21.38 -13.46
C GLU A 567 3.22 -22.17 -12.17
N GLN A 568 3.86 -21.51 -11.19
CA GLN A 568 4.06 -22.05 -9.85
C GLN A 568 2.70 -22.35 -9.19
N PHE A 569 1.74 -21.44 -9.31
CA PHE A 569 0.39 -21.62 -8.77
C PHE A 569 -0.37 -22.76 -9.42
N LYS A 570 -0.30 -22.89 -10.75
CA LYS A 570 -0.90 -24.04 -11.46
C LYS A 570 -0.29 -25.37 -10.99
N ARG A 571 1.03 -25.40 -10.78
CA ARG A 571 1.73 -26.58 -10.23
C ARG A 571 1.24 -26.92 -8.84
N ILE A 572 1.21 -25.93 -7.94
CA ILE A 572 0.71 -26.09 -6.55
C ILE A 572 -0.72 -26.61 -6.54
N ARG A 573 -1.60 -25.98 -7.33
CA ARG A 573 -3.01 -26.39 -7.46
C ARG A 573 -3.16 -27.81 -7.97
N LYS A 574 -2.29 -28.25 -8.89
CA LYS A 574 -2.28 -29.64 -9.39
C LYS A 574 -1.88 -30.63 -8.30
N VAL A 575 -0.84 -30.33 -7.52
CA VAL A 575 -0.38 -31.19 -6.42
C VAL A 575 -1.44 -31.27 -5.31
N LEU A 576 -1.96 -30.12 -4.87
CA LEU A 576 -2.89 -30.05 -3.74
C LEU A 576 -4.31 -30.56 -4.09
N ASN A 577 -4.69 -30.59 -5.37
CA ASN A 577 -5.98 -31.14 -5.81
C ASN A 577 -5.93 -32.64 -6.16
N ASN A 578 -4.74 -33.27 -6.19
CA ASN A 578 -4.61 -34.70 -6.50
C ASN A 578 -4.74 -35.58 -5.22
N ALA A 579 -4.97 -36.88 -5.41
CA ALA A 579 -5.28 -37.83 -4.34
C ALA A 579 -4.05 -38.37 -3.57
N ASP A 580 -2.82 -38.23 -4.10
CA ASP A 580 -1.59 -38.81 -3.52
C ASP A 580 -0.73 -37.73 -2.83
N ARG A 581 -1.32 -37.09 -1.81
CA ARG A 581 -0.96 -35.73 -1.36
C ARG A 581 0.37 -35.60 -0.63
N ASN A 582 0.76 -36.56 0.20
CA ASN A 582 1.71 -36.26 1.28
C ASN A 582 3.17 -36.16 0.84
N ASN A 583 3.64 -37.03 -0.07
CA ASN A 583 5.03 -37.00 -0.53
C ASN A 583 5.29 -35.83 -1.49
N GLU A 584 4.37 -35.58 -2.43
CA GLU A 584 4.48 -34.45 -3.36
C GLU A 584 4.33 -33.10 -2.63
N LEU A 585 3.45 -33.02 -1.62
CA LEU A 585 3.31 -31.82 -0.80
C LEU A 585 4.55 -31.56 0.05
N ARG A 586 5.16 -32.59 0.66
CA ARG A 586 6.42 -32.43 1.41
C ARG A 586 7.53 -31.89 0.52
N GLN A 587 7.67 -32.44 -0.68
CA GLN A 587 8.65 -31.95 -1.66
C GLN A 587 8.37 -30.49 -2.04
N LEU A 588 7.10 -30.14 -2.25
CA LEU A 588 6.70 -28.79 -2.62
C LEU A 588 6.95 -27.77 -1.48
N ILE A 589 6.71 -28.15 -0.23
CA ILE A 589 7.03 -27.33 0.94
C ILE A 589 8.54 -27.09 1.02
N GLN A 590 9.35 -28.14 0.84
CA GLN A 590 10.81 -28.01 0.87
C GLN A 590 11.33 -27.08 -0.25
N GLU A 591 10.73 -27.14 -1.44
CA GLU A 591 11.06 -26.24 -2.54
C GLU A 591 10.68 -24.77 -2.26
N CYS A 592 9.69 -24.52 -1.38
CA CYS A 592 9.31 -23.15 -0.99
C CYS A 592 10.43 -22.41 -0.26
N ASN A 593 11.42 -23.10 0.33
CA ASN A 593 12.63 -22.46 0.86
C ASN A 593 13.48 -21.78 -0.23
N ASN A 594 13.46 -22.33 -1.44
CA ASN A 594 14.43 -21.98 -2.47
C ASN A 594 13.95 -20.85 -3.38
N THR A 595 12.67 -20.51 -3.35
CA THR A 595 12.11 -19.54 -4.30
C THR A 595 10.92 -18.81 -3.70
N GLN A 596 11.10 -17.52 -3.42
CA GLN A 596 10.03 -16.63 -2.93
C GLN A 596 8.75 -16.73 -3.77
N LYS A 597 8.86 -16.79 -5.11
CA LYS A 597 7.69 -16.90 -6.00
C LYS A 597 6.86 -18.14 -5.74
N LEU A 598 7.50 -19.25 -5.37
CA LEU A 598 6.84 -20.51 -5.05
C LEU A 598 6.22 -20.45 -3.65
N SER A 599 6.94 -19.94 -2.65
CA SER A 599 6.44 -19.74 -1.28
C SER A 599 5.21 -18.84 -1.27
N TYR A 600 5.28 -17.73 -2.00
CA TYR A 600 4.15 -16.82 -2.14
C TYR A 600 2.94 -17.49 -2.84
N ALA A 601 3.15 -18.14 -3.98
CA ALA A 601 2.08 -18.85 -4.68
C ALA A 601 1.46 -19.98 -3.83
N PHE A 602 2.25 -20.60 -2.96
CA PHE A 602 1.79 -21.61 -2.02
C PHE A 602 0.81 -21.01 -1.01
N LEU A 603 1.18 -19.89 -0.39
CA LEU A 603 0.32 -19.17 0.55
C LEU A 603 -0.98 -18.66 -0.11
N CYS A 604 -0.92 -18.19 -1.36
CA CYS A 604 -2.14 -17.82 -2.11
C CYS A 604 -3.14 -18.96 -2.23
N TRP A 605 -2.64 -20.19 -2.40
CA TRP A 605 -3.52 -21.33 -2.57
C TRP A 605 -4.28 -21.58 -1.27
N PHE A 606 -3.63 -21.41 -0.11
CA PHE A 606 -4.32 -21.50 1.17
C PHE A 606 -5.35 -20.39 1.37
N ILE A 607 -5.12 -19.18 0.82
CA ILE A 607 -6.16 -18.13 0.81
C ILE A 607 -7.30 -18.49 -0.15
N GLU A 608 -7.02 -19.07 -1.32
CA GLU A 608 -8.07 -19.58 -2.23
C GLU A 608 -8.89 -20.67 -1.54
N TYR A 609 -8.22 -21.61 -0.87
CA TYR A 609 -8.84 -22.65 -0.08
C TYR A 609 -9.66 -22.07 1.07
N TYR A 610 -9.14 -21.03 1.75
CA TYR A 610 -9.80 -20.33 2.84
C TYR A 610 -11.14 -19.70 2.44
N SER A 611 -11.24 -19.20 1.21
CA SER A 611 -12.46 -18.57 0.69
C SER A 611 -13.70 -19.48 0.70
N ARG A 612 -13.55 -20.81 0.85
CA ARG A 612 -14.68 -21.73 0.99
C ARG A 612 -15.58 -21.41 2.18
N PHE A 613 -15.04 -20.82 3.24
CA PHE A 613 -15.81 -20.50 4.46
C PHE A 613 -16.82 -19.36 4.25
N THR A 614 -16.83 -18.71 3.09
CA THR A 614 -17.92 -17.79 2.70
C THR A 614 -19.18 -18.54 2.25
N GLN A 615 -19.12 -19.86 2.06
CA GLN A 615 -20.26 -20.68 1.67
C GLN A 615 -20.99 -21.21 2.91
N PRO A 616 -22.34 -21.19 2.93
CA PRO A 616 -23.10 -21.72 4.05
C PRO A 616 -22.86 -23.22 4.24
N ASN A 617 -22.77 -23.67 5.50
CA ASN A 617 -22.56 -25.06 5.93
C ASN A 617 -21.20 -25.68 5.52
N THR A 618 -20.12 -24.89 5.50
CA THR A 618 -18.77 -25.41 5.23
C THR A 618 -18.05 -25.78 6.52
N ASP A 619 -17.84 -27.08 6.75
CA ASP A 619 -17.09 -27.58 7.91
C ASP A 619 -15.57 -27.58 7.68
N LYS A 620 -14.82 -27.59 8.80
CA LYS A 620 -13.37 -27.70 8.79
C LYS A 620 -12.96 -29.10 8.30
N ASP A 621 -12.01 -29.14 7.37
CA ASP A 621 -11.38 -30.39 6.94
C ASP A 621 -10.39 -30.84 8.03
N VAL A 622 -10.90 -31.60 9.01
CA VAL A 622 -10.17 -31.97 10.23
C VAL A 622 -8.89 -32.73 9.90
N ASP A 623 -8.94 -33.64 8.93
CA ASP A 623 -7.78 -34.43 8.50
C ASP A 623 -6.71 -33.54 7.87
N PHE A 624 -7.11 -32.61 6.98
CA PHE A 624 -6.16 -31.68 6.37
C PHE A 624 -5.53 -30.71 7.37
N VAL A 625 -6.33 -30.18 8.32
CA VAL A 625 -5.82 -29.33 9.42
C VAL A 625 -4.81 -30.11 10.25
N GLN A 626 -5.09 -31.36 10.61
CA GLN A 626 -4.20 -32.18 11.42
C GLN A 626 -2.88 -32.48 10.69
N THR A 627 -2.94 -32.75 9.39
CA THR A 627 -1.74 -32.96 8.56
C THR A 627 -0.85 -31.71 8.50
N ILE A 628 -1.42 -30.51 8.35
CA ILE A 628 -0.65 -29.25 8.38
C ILE A 628 -0.13 -28.95 9.80
N LYS A 629 -0.94 -29.24 10.83
CA LYS A 629 -0.63 -28.95 12.23
C LYS A 629 0.40 -29.89 12.84
N ASN A 630 0.49 -31.15 12.41
CA ASN A 630 1.36 -32.16 13.03
C ASN A 630 2.34 -32.82 12.06
N ASP A 631 1.90 -33.22 10.86
CA ASP A 631 2.73 -34.06 9.97
C ASP A 631 3.78 -33.26 9.18
N PHE A 632 3.55 -31.96 8.98
CA PHE A 632 4.43 -31.05 8.23
C PHE A 632 5.06 -29.93 9.06
N VAL A 633 4.92 -29.93 10.39
CA VAL A 633 5.41 -28.86 11.29
C VAL A 633 6.85 -28.48 11.00
N GLN A 634 7.76 -29.45 11.01
CA GLN A 634 9.19 -29.21 10.84
C GLN A 634 9.51 -28.63 9.46
N ASP A 635 8.89 -29.18 8.40
CA ASP A 635 9.10 -28.71 7.02
C ASP A 635 8.50 -27.29 6.82
N LEU A 636 7.34 -27.01 7.41
CA LEU A 636 6.65 -25.72 7.31
C LEU A 636 7.31 -24.63 8.13
N ILE A 637 7.73 -24.90 9.37
CA ILE A 637 8.46 -23.91 10.19
C ILE A 637 9.79 -23.55 9.50
N LYS A 638 10.50 -24.56 8.98
CA LYS A 638 11.72 -24.34 8.19
C LYS A 638 11.43 -23.44 6.98
N SER A 639 10.33 -23.67 6.28
CA SER A 639 9.97 -22.97 5.04
C SER A 639 9.32 -21.59 5.23
N PHE A 640 8.58 -21.37 6.32
CA PHE A 640 7.67 -20.22 6.47
C PHE A 640 7.76 -19.49 7.82
N THR A 641 8.61 -19.93 8.76
CA THR A 641 8.73 -19.49 10.17
C THR A 641 7.64 -20.15 11.03
N PRO A 642 7.75 -20.10 12.37
CA PRO A 642 6.62 -20.41 13.25
C PRO A 642 5.38 -19.57 12.93
N LEU A 643 5.55 -18.28 12.64
CA LEU A 643 4.46 -17.38 12.27
C LEU A 643 3.77 -17.81 10.96
N GLY A 644 4.54 -18.17 9.92
CA GLY A 644 3.95 -18.66 8.68
C GLY A 644 3.29 -20.04 8.80
N HIS A 645 3.79 -20.91 9.68
CA HIS A 645 3.14 -22.19 10.01
C HIS A 645 1.79 -21.96 10.72
N GLN A 646 1.75 -21.08 11.72
CA GLN A 646 0.54 -20.72 12.44
C GLN A 646 -0.50 -20.08 11.49
N PHE A 647 -0.06 -19.17 10.61
CA PHE A 647 -0.91 -18.56 9.59
C PHE A 647 -1.60 -19.59 8.67
N LEU A 648 -0.88 -20.63 8.25
CA LEU A 648 -1.45 -21.72 7.44
C LEU A 648 -2.51 -22.52 8.22
N ILE A 649 -2.27 -22.79 9.51
CA ILE A 649 -3.24 -23.46 10.39
C ILE A 649 -4.51 -22.62 10.52
N ASP A 650 -4.36 -21.31 10.71
CA ASP A 650 -5.48 -20.39 10.88
C ASP A 650 -6.34 -20.27 9.61
N LEU A 651 -5.71 -20.22 8.43
CA LEU A 651 -6.39 -20.31 7.14
C LEU A 651 -7.14 -21.64 6.96
N CYS A 652 -6.58 -22.77 7.39
CA CYS A 652 -7.27 -24.06 7.29
C CYS A 652 -8.45 -24.19 8.27
N SER A 653 -8.37 -23.50 9.42
CA SER A 653 -9.30 -23.64 10.54
C SER A 653 -10.33 -22.50 10.69
N ASN A 654 -10.32 -21.53 9.78
CA ASN A 654 -11.17 -20.34 9.77
C ASN A 654 -10.96 -19.35 10.92
N PHE A 655 -9.73 -19.28 11.43
CA PHE A 655 -9.37 -18.41 12.56
C PHE A 655 -10.26 -18.66 13.80
N SER A 656 -9.98 -17.92 14.88
CA SER A 656 -10.80 -17.96 16.09
C SER A 656 -12.09 -17.15 15.92
N GLU A 657 -13.06 -17.38 16.81
CA GLU A 657 -14.36 -16.71 16.74
C GLU A 657 -14.28 -15.18 16.84
N LYS A 658 -13.28 -14.69 17.57
CA LYS A 658 -13.03 -13.27 17.84
C LYS A 658 -12.07 -12.63 16.81
N SER A 659 -11.53 -13.41 15.87
CA SER A 659 -10.57 -12.88 14.90
C SER A 659 -11.23 -12.00 13.85
N TYR A 660 -10.62 -10.84 13.56
CA TYR A 660 -10.98 -9.99 12.42
C TYR A 660 -11.04 -10.77 11.09
N PHE A 661 -10.18 -11.77 10.93
CA PHE A 661 -10.08 -12.51 9.67
C PHE A 661 -11.17 -13.55 9.48
N ARG A 662 -11.93 -13.94 10.52
CA ARG A 662 -12.97 -14.97 10.42
C ARG A 662 -13.95 -14.65 9.28
N LEU A 663 -14.25 -15.66 8.46
CA LEU A 663 -15.26 -15.56 7.40
C LEU A 663 -16.56 -16.22 7.84
N ASP A 664 -17.68 -15.55 7.52
CA ASP A 664 -19.04 -16.03 7.67
C ASP A 664 -19.81 -15.80 6.36
N SER A 665 -20.70 -16.73 6.04
CA SER A 665 -21.64 -16.65 4.91
C SER A 665 -22.58 -15.43 4.91
N THR A 666 -22.74 -14.75 6.05
CA THR A 666 -23.61 -13.59 6.23
C THR A 666 -22.90 -12.25 5.99
N MET A 667 -21.58 -12.25 5.76
CA MET A 667 -20.79 -11.02 5.62
C MET A 667 -20.99 -10.32 4.25
N PRO A 668 -20.99 -8.97 4.21
CA PRO A 668 -20.98 -8.21 2.97
C PRO A 668 -19.76 -8.54 2.08
N SER A 669 -19.92 -8.42 0.76
CA SER A 669 -18.84 -8.74 -0.19
C SER A 669 -17.59 -7.88 0.01
N ASP A 670 -17.78 -6.60 0.35
CA ASP A 670 -16.70 -5.62 0.46
C ASP A 670 -15.82 -5.93 1.68
N ASP A 671 -16.42 -6.30 2.81
CA ASP A 671 -15.72 -6.73 4.02
C ASP A 671 -14.91 -8.01 3.77
N ILE A 672 -15.50 -8.98 3.06
CA ILE A 672 -14.81 -10.21 2.68
C ILE A 672 -13.61 -9.89 1.78
N HIS A 673 -13.76 -9.00 0.79
CA HIS A 673 -12.67 -8.62 -0.12
C HIS A 673 -11.55 -7.90 0.62
N GLN A 674 -11.85 -7.02 1.57
CA GLN A 674 -10.84 -6.35 2.41
C GLN A 674 -10.02 -7.35 3.23
N ARG A 675 -10.68 -8.33 3.84
CA ARG A 675 -9.99 -9.39 4.62
C ARG A 675 -9.13 -10.28 3.75
N LEU A 676 -9.64 -10.72 2.59
CA LEU A 676 -8.85 -11.51 1.63
C LEU A 676 -7.64 -10.73 1.10
N LEU A 677 -7.79 -9.40 0.91
CA LEU A 677 -6.70 -8.52 0.52
C LEU A 677 -5.64 -8.44 1.64
N ALA A 678 -6.04 -8.20 2.88
CA ALA A 678 -5.14 -8.15 4.03
C ALA A 678 -4.40 -9.49 4.22
N LEU A 679 -5.08 -10.63 4.11
CA LEU A 679 -4.45 -11.96 4.16
C LEU A 679 -3.42 -12.17 3.05
N ASN A 680 -3.69 -11.63 1.86
CA ASN A 680 -2.75 -11.68 0.75
C ASN A 680 -1.50 -10.84 1.05
N ILE A 681 -1.66 -9.63 1.58
CA ILE A 681 -0.53 -8.80 2.02
C ILE A 681 0.30 -9.54 3.07
N VAL A 682 -0.34 -10.19 4.05
CA VAL A 682 0.36 -11.03 5.04
C VAL A 682 1.12 -12.19 4.38
N SER A 683 0.51 -12.87 3.40
CA SER A 683 1.17 -13.94 2.63
C SER A 683 2.38 -13.46 1.85
N VAL A 684 2.30 -12.24 1.31
CA VAL A 684 3.41 -11.57 0.65
C VAL A 684 4.54 -11.34 1.65
N PHE A 685 4.26 -10.79 2.83
CA PHE A 685 5.25 -10.58 3.88
C PHE A 685 5.92 -11.87 4.35
N ILE A 686 5.14 -12.92 4.64
CA ILE A 686 5.66 -14.23 5.04
C ILE A 686 6.58 -14.81 3.95
N SER A 687 6.28 -14.56 2.67
CA SER A 687 7.12 -15.04 1.56
C SER A 687 8.51 -14.38 1.46
N PHE A 688 8.77 -13.25 2.12
CA PHE A 688 10.06 -12.54 2.07
C PHE A 688 11.13 -13.09 3.00
N LYS A 689 10.85 -14.18 3.72
CA LYS A 689 11.80 -14.86 4.59
C LYS A 689 13.20 -14.89 3.94
N SER A 690 14.15 -14.13 4.48
CA SER A 690 15.60 -14.20 4.21
C SER A 690 16.22 -13.62 2.91
N TYR A 691 15.83 -12.44 2.40
CA TYR A 691 16.66 -11.72 1.40
C TYR A 691 16.83 -10.22 1.69
N SER A 692 18.07 -9.79 1.94
CA SER A 692 18.50 -8.38 2.09
C SER A 692 18.39 -7.52 0.81
N LYS A 693 17.90 -8.11 -0.30
CA LYS A 693 17.65 -7.44 -1.57
C LYS A 693 16.40 -8.03 -2.22
N SER A 694 15.22 -7.65 -1.74
CA SER A 694 13.97 -8.04 -2.41
C SER A 694 13.46 -6.90 -3.31
N THR A 695 13.50 -7.14 -4.62
CA THR A 695 12.84 -6.29 -5.64
C THR A 695 11.36 -6.66 -5.83
N LEU A 696 10.86 -7.67 -5.10
CA LEU A 696 9.58 -8.29 -5.38
C LEU A 696 8.39 -7.50 -4.85
N LEU A 697 8.47 -6.81 -3.70
CA LEU A 697 7.35 -5.97 -3.18
C LEU A 697 7.02 -4.81 -4.14
N ARG A 698 8.07 -4.15 -4.65
CA ARG A 698 7.96 -3.15 -5.72
C ARG A 698 7.35 -3.70 -7.01
N VAL A 699 7.48 -4.99 -7.30
CA VAL A 699 6.79 -5.63 -8.45
C VAL A 699 5.37 -6.11 -8.05
N TRP A 700 5.17 -6.41 -6.77
CA TRP A 700 3.95 -6.96 -6.18
C TRP A 700 2.82 -5.95 -6.12
N VAL A 701 3.09 -4.79 -5.51
CA VAL A 701 2.17 -3.65 -5.48
C VAL A 701 1.85 -3.15 -6.89
N CYS A 702 2.79 -3.36 -7.82
CA CYS A 702 2.66 -2.92 -9.20
C CYS A 702 1.93 -3.88 -10.14
N VAL A 703 1.54 -5.07 -9.69
CA VAL A 703 0.74 -6.01 -10.50
C VAL A 703 -0.67 -6.20 -9.92
N TRP A 704 -0.91 -5.76 -8.68
CA TRP A 704 -2.16 -6.02 -7.94
C TRP A 704 -3.19 -4.89 -7.91
N VAL A 705 -2.77 -3.63 -7.85
CA VAL A 705 -3.64 -2.47 -8.19
C VAL A 705 -3.67 -2.33 -9.70
#